data_AF-A0A367LH06-F1
#
_entry.id   AF-A0A367LH06-F1
#
_cell.length_a   1.000
_cell.length_b   1.000
_cell.length_c   1.000
_cell.angle_alpha   90.00
_cell.angle_beta   90.00
_cell.angle_gamma   90.00
#
_symmetry.space_group_name_H-M   'P 1'
#
loop_
_entity.id
_entity.type
_entity.pdbx_description
1 polymer ?
#
loop_
_entity_poly.entity_id
_entity_poly.type
_entity_poly.pdbx_seq_one_letter_code
_entity_poly.pdbx_strand_id
1 'polypeptide(L)'
;MATPQSRPCIGRLWLLLLLLLLLLSSTPSVASSSPTDLRCIMYLTGQHNVVPHDAGLLADITHVVLAFMPSDAFNVDETPAAFPLFTSVDEARRRFRPETKLMVAIGGWGDSQGFEAAAQSARTRRRWAQQVRAMLDSTGADGVDIDWEYPGGNRDDYKVVPNRGREWEVEAFVLLLQELRVAIGAATTLSIAVPGMERDLMAFTASTIPRIVQVVDFLNVMTYDLMNRRDDAVAHHSGVADSRDALVRYLQRGAPASKLNLGLGYYVKWFMTQPCDPQRPLGCATQLLEDPETGADMGKTGAFSWHDRTPLELASSFARSQAHGRYFEDGSYGYWDAEEQRWWSFDTPSVITRKLSDVASALGLGGVFAWGLGEDAPEFNNLAATIKGVKALRRDETQHKDELVRSRNGSLHSGFLFDRVMSYKLQLLKTRRNRAAFLHGRDGADVVLEAGTESQMRLSAAAAAAAITAGLSWARPYSTLPLPIERVELGPRPYYLVDAMSDGPLKSRLAACGEMEMKPSNWSIGHRGGAALQFPEHSREANLAGARMGAGVLECDVSFTKDRQLVCRHSQCDLHTTTNIVTVPELNAKCRQPFRPAGKGEAASAECCTSDITLAEFKRLCAKMDGFNASATSAEDYLAGTAGWRTDLYATCGTVMEHGEHIAMVEALGLRHSPELKAPKVAMPFQGDYTQRQYAQQMVDNYKRAGVPASRVQAQSFQLEDVLYWLEAEPEFGRNAMLLDETDDADDSAGKLRRLAEAGVRTVAPPLPYLLRVDEGGRLAASEYARRAKELGLGIITWSLERSGPLGEGKAAGDFYYGPLAGAIKGDGDVYRLVDALYQEVGVGGLFSDWAASSTYYANCMGVRVG
;
A
#
# COMPACT_ATOMS: atom_id res chain seq x y z
N MET A 1 41.63 25.76 -74.94
CA MET A 1 41.16 24.49 -75.55
C MET A 1 41.13 23.44 -74.45
N ALA A 2 40.11 22.57 -74.48
CA ALA A 2 39.87 21.42 -73.60
C ALA A 2 39.39 21.71 -72.16
N THR A 3 38.10 21.46 -72.00
CA THR A 3 37.34 21.19 -70.76
C THR A 3 37.94 20.09 -69.89
N PRO A 4 37.89 20.18 -68.55
CA PRO A 4 37.86 19.02 -67.67
C PRO A 4 36.42 18.75 -67.19
N GLN A 5 35.98 17.52 -67.45
CA GLN A 5 34.69 16.96 -67.10
C GLN A 5 34.49 16.86 -65.58
N SER A 6 33.26 17.15 -65.18
CA SER A 6 32.65 16.82 -63.89
C SER A 6 32.56 15.31 -63.67
N ARG A 7 33.01 14.85 -62.49
CA ARG A 7 32.49 13.65 -61.82
C ARG A 7 31.91 14.09 -60.48
N PRO A 8 30.64 13.79 -60.16
CA PRO A 8 30.04 14.18 -58.89
C PRO A 8 30.53 13.25 -57.77
N CYS A 9 30.81 13.84 -56.61
CA CYS A 9 31.21 13.19 -55.37
C CYS A 9 30.11 12.27 -54.83
N ILE A 10 30.05 11.02 -55.29
CA ILE A 10 29.17 9.98 -54.71
C ILE A 10 29.78 9.36 -53.42
N GLY A 11 31.05 9.61 -53.13
CA GLY A 11 31.76 8.98 -52.00
C GLY A 11 31.47 9.55 -50.61
N ARG A 12 30.90 10.76 -50.48
CA ARG A 12 30.64 11.37 -49.16
C ARG A 12 29.24 11.10 -48.61
N LEU A 13 28.27 10.76 -49.46
CA LEU A 13 26.90 10.48 -49.00
C LEU A 13 26.76 9.04 -48.45
N TRP A 14 27.55 8.09 -48.95
CA TRP A 14 27.54 6.70 -48.47
C TRP A 14 28.22 6.52 -47.11
N LEU A 15 29.30 7.28 -46.82
CA LEU A 15 29.92 7.26 -45.48
C LEU A 15 29.05 7.94 -44.42
N LEU A 16 28.31 8.99 -44.78
CA LEU A 16 27.37 9.66 -43.86
C LEU A 16 26.11 8.81 -43.60
N LEU A 17 25.63 8.04 -44.58
CA LEU A 17 24.52 7.09 -44.35
C LEU A 17 24.93 5.87 -43.50
N LEU A 18 26.15 5.34 -43.66
CA LEU A 18 26.66 4.24 -42.83
C LEU A 18 26.96 4.67 -41.39
N LEU A 19 27.45 5.90 -41.17
CA LEU A 19 27.61 6.47 -39.83
C LEU A 19 26.26 6.82 -39.17
N LEU A 20 25.24 7.27 -39.92
CA LEU A 20 23.90 7.45 -39.37
C LEU A 20 23.23 6.10 -39.01
N LEU A 21 23.45 5.04 -39.79
CA LEU A 21 22.90 3.71 -39.51
C LEU A 21 23.59 3.02 -38.31
N LEU A 22 24.84 3.35 -37.99
CA LEU A 22 25.54 2.88 -36.79
C LEU A 22 25.26 3.71 -35.53
N LEU A 23 24.76 4.95 -35.68
CA LEU A 23 24.32 5.82 -34.58
C LEU A 23 22.82 5.65 -34.22
N LEU A 24 22.08 4.83 -34.99
CA LEU A 24 20.68 4.47 -34.74
C LEU A 24 20.49 3.11 -34.05
N SER A 25 21.58 2.42 -33.66
CA SER A 25 21.52 1.10 -33.01
C SER A 25 22.07 1.05 -31.57
N SER A 26 22.25 2.19 -30.91
CA SER A 26 22.68 2.23 -29.50
C SER A 26 21.77 3.15 -28.69
N THR A 27 20.51 2.76 -28.56
CA THR A 27 19.70 3.19 -27.42
C THR A 27 20.29 2.55 -26.17
N PRO A 28 20.59 3.30 -25.09
CA PRO A 28 20.77 2.66 -23.80
C PRO A 28 19.45 1.95 -23.50
N SER A 29 19.47 0.63 -23.36
CA SER A 29 18.37 -0.10 -22.76
C SER A 29 18.19 0.48 -21.36
N VAL A 30 17.26 1.44 -21.25
CA VAL A 30 16.55 1.65 -20.00
C VAL A 30 16.06 0.27 -19.63
N ALA A 31 16.62 -0.29 -18.55
CA ALA A 31 16.07 -1.49 -17.94
C ALA A 31 14.63 -1.16 -17.60
N SER A 32 13.73 -1.48 -18.53
CA SER A 32 12.32 -1.67 -18.27
C SER A 32 12.27 -2.46 -16.98
N SER A 33 11.71 -1.89 -15.91
CA SER A 33 11.26 -2.71 -14.80
C SER A 33 10.31 -3.72 -15.42
N SER A 34 10.79 -4.94 -15.63
CA SER A 34 9.96 -6.03 -16.11
C SER A 34 8.70 -6.07 -15.24
N PRO A 35 7.55 -6.46 -15.81
CA PRO A 35 6.43 -6.90 -14.97
C PRO A 35 7.02 -7.81 -13.91
N THR A 36 6.58 -7.75 -12.65
CA THR A 36 6.97 -8.79 -11.69
C THR A 36 6.44 -10.10 -12.25
N ASP A 37 7.28 -10.82 -12.99
CA ASP A 37 6.92 -12.07 -13.63
C ASP A 37 6.44 -13.02 -12.53
N LEU A 38 5.26 -13.60 -12.75
CA LEU A 38 4.67 -14.57 -11.85
C LEU A 38 5.74 -15.60 -11.45
N ARG A 39 6.04 -15.68 -10.15
CA ARG A 39 7.12 -16.54 -9.66
C ARG A 39 6.69 -18.00 -9.69
N CYS A 40 7.61 -18.85 -10.11
CA CYS A 40 7.50 -20.29 -10.01
C CYS A 40 8.77 -20.78 -9.32
N ILE A 41 8.64 -21.08 -8.04
CA ILE A 41 9.76 -21.32 -7.12
C ILE A 41 9.80 -22.81 -6.77
N MET A 42 10.99 -23.39 -6.79
CA MET A 42 11.17 -24.82 -6.53
C MET A 42 12.20 -25.03 -5.43
N TYR A 43 11.80 -25.62 -4.31
CA TYR A 43 12.77 -26.10 -3.32
C TYR A 43 13.43 -27.38 -3.85
N LEU A 44 14.76 -27.43 -3.82
CA LEU A 44 15.55 -28.60 -4.19
C LEU A 44 16.30 -29.06 -2.94
N THR A 45 16.08 -30.32 -2.56
CA THR A 45 16.59 -30.89 -1.31
C THR A 45 17.73 -31.87 -1.59
N GLY A 46 18.58 -32.10 -0.59
CA GLY A 46 19.63 -33.12 -0.67
C GLY A 46 19.08 -34.55 -0.77
N GLN A 47 17.95 -34.81 -0.12
CA GLN A 47 17.25 -36.09 -0.10
C GLN A 47 16.72 -36.46 -1.49
N HIS A 48 16.22 -35.46 -2.23
CA HIS A 48 15.61 -35.63 -3.54
C HIS A 48 16.26 -34.67 -4.55
N ASN A 49 17.57 -34.80 -4.75
CA ASN A 49 18.34 -33.97 -5.67
C ASN A 49 18.19 -34.40 -7.15
N VAL A 50 16.94 -34.53 -7.60
CA VAL A 50 16.57 -34.98 -8.94
C VAL A 50 15.82 -33.87 -9.66
N VAL A 51 16.14 -33.63 -10.93
CA VAL A 51 15.51 -32.63 -11.78
C VAL A 51 15.08 -33.27 -13.10
N PRO A 52 13.98 -32.85 -13.73
CA PRO A 52 13.54 -33.41 -15.00
C PRO A 52 14.54 -33.10 -16.11
N HIS A 53 14.74 -34.05 -17.03
CA HIS A 53 15.51 -33.82 -18.25
C HIS A 53 14.76 -32.96 -19.29
N ASP A 54 13.43 -32.88 -19.16
CA ASP A 54 12.61 -32.06 -20.05
C ASP A 54 12.82 -30.56 -19.77
N ALA A 55 13.56 -29.90 -20.64
CA ALA A 55 13.81 -28.46 -20.59
C ALA A 55 12.51 -27.62 -20.63
N GLY A 56 11.41 -28.18 -21.15
CA GLY A 56 10.10 -27.55 -21.17
C GLY A 56 9.42 -27.45 -19.79
N LEU A 57 9.76 -28.37 -18.87
CA LEU A 57 9.33 -28.34 -17.46
C LEU A 57 10.18 -27.38 -16.63
N LEU A 58 11.43 -27.16 -17.03
CA LEU A 58 12.35 -26.23 -16.35
C LEU A 58 12.17 -24.77 -16.82
N ALA A 59 11.57 -24.58 -17.99
CA ALA A 59 11.54 -23.31 -18.70
C ALA A 59 10.95 -22.13 -17.94
N ASP A 60 9.96 -22.41 -17.08
CA ASP A 60 9.17 -21.39 -16.41
C ASP A 60 9.52 -21.23 -14.92
N ILE A 61 10.44 -22.06 -14.42
CA ILE A 61 10.99 -21.97 -13.06
C ILE A 61 11.83 -20.71 -12.95
N THR A 62 11.38 -19.77 -12.13
CA THR A 62 12.05 -18.48 -11.95
C THR A 62 13.03 -18.50 -10.79
N HIS A 63 12.81 -19.34 -9.78
CA HIS A 63 13.70 -19.48 -8.64
C HIS A 63 13.85 -20.96 -8.25
N VAL A 64 15.05 -21.34 -7.86
CA VAL A 64 15.34 -22.61 -7.22
C VAL A 64 16.00 -22.31 -5.88
N VAL A 65 15.45 -22.90 -4.81
CA VAL A 65 15.93 -22.68 -3.44
C VAL A 65 16.58 -23.97 -2.96
N LEU A 66 17.89 -23.92 -2.70
CA LEU A 66 18.67 -25.06 -2.24
C LEU A 66 18.48 -25.22 -0.72
N ALA A 67 17.83 -26.30 -0.31
CA ALA A 67 17.45 -26.58 1.07
C ALA A 67 18.28 -27.74 1.66
N PHE A 68 18.98 -27.59 2.79
CA PHE A 68 19.15 -26.40 3.63
C PHE A 68 20.59 -26.16 4.04
N MET A 69 20.91 -24.90 4.33
CA MET A 69 22.06 -24.51 5.14
C MET A 69 21.66 -24.50 6.63
N PRO A 70 22.45 -25.11 7.52
CA PRO A 70 22.19 -25.05 8.96
C PRO A 70 22.21 -23.61 9.49
N SER A 71 21.24 -23.25 10.32
CA SER A 71 21.07 -21.90 10.87
C SER A 71 22.21 -21.47 11.80
N ASP A 72 22.90 -22.43 12.41
CA ASP A 72 24.02 -22.24 13.32
C ASP A 72 25.38 -22.08 12.62
N ALA A 73 25.49 -22.42 11.34
CA ALA A 73 26.70 -22.24 10.53
C ALA A 73 27.17 -20.77 10.49
N PHE A 74 26.25 -19.85 10.74
CA PHE A 74 26.47 -18.41 10.73
C PHE A 74 26.76 -17.85 12.13
N ASN A 75 26.79 -18.69 13.18
CA ASN A 75 27.00 -18.29 14.57
C ASN A 75 28.47 -18.10 14.98
N VAL A 76 29.30 -17.70 14.02
CA VAL A 76 30.76 -17.58 14.16
C VAL A 76 31.25 -16.17 13.89
N ASP A 77 32.37 -15.81 14.51
CA ASP A 77 33.03 -14.52 14.29
C ASP A 77 33.95 -14.56 13.06
N GLU A 78 34.60 -15.70 12.80
CA GLU A 78 35.44 -15.92 11.63
C GLU A 78 34.68 -16.63 10.52
N THR A 79 34.77 -16.12 9.29
CA THR A 79 34.09 -16.71 8.13
C THR A 79 34.64 -18.11 7.83
N PRO A 80 33.80 -19.15 7.78
CA PRO A 80 34.22 -20.49 7.43
C PRO A 80 34.86 -20.56 6.04
N ALA A 81 35.84 -21.44 5.86
CA ALA A 81 36.46 -21.67 4.56
C ALA A 81 35.49 -22.25 3.51
N ALA A 82 34.40 -22.90 3.97
CA ALA A 82 33.35 -23.44 3.12
C ALA A 82 32.00 -23.43 3.85
N PHE A 83 30.93 -23.32 3.06
CA PHE A 83 29.55 -23.46 3.50
C PHE A 83 28.97 -24.74 2.89
N PRO A 84 28.91 -25.86 3.64
CA PRO A 84 28.63 -27.18 3.07
C PRO A 84 27.14 -27.37 2.78
N LEU A 85 26.72 -27.06 1.55
CA LEU A 85 25.45 -27.48 0.97
C LEU A 85 25.59 -28.87 0.33
N PHE A 86 24.47 -29.59 0.21
CA PHE A 86 24.43 -30.89 -0.48
C PHE A 86 24.81 -30.81 -1.98
N THR A 87 24.71 -29.62 -2.56
CA THR A 87 25.15 -29.28 -3.92
C THR A 87 25.69 -27.86 -3.93
N SER A 88 26.67 -27.58 -4.80
CA SER A 88 27.10 -26.19 -5.04
C SER A 88 26.07 -25.43 -5.89
N VAL A 89 26.03 -24.10 -5.72
CA VAL A 89 25.22 -23.21 -6.57
C VAL A 89 25.61 -23.34 -8.04
N ASP A 90 26.91 -23.43 -8.34
CA ASP A 90 27.41 -23.62 -9.70
C ASP A 90 26.95 -24.95 -10.33
N GLU A 91 26.87 -26.01 -9.54
CA GLU A 91 26.36 -27.29 -10.02
C GLU A 91 24.86 -27.24 -10.29
N ALA A 92 24.08 -26.63 -9.38
CA ALA A 92 22.67 -26.41 -9.60
C ALA A 92 22.42 -25.52 -10.82
N ARG A 93 23.19 -24.44 -10.99
CA ARG A 93 23.13 -23.52 -12.13
C ARG A 93 23.19 -24.22 -13.47
N ARG A 94 24.03 -25.26 -13.62
CA ARG A 94 24.17 -26.04 -14.86
C ARG A 94 22.91 -26.82 -15.25
N ARG A 95 21.97 -27.00 -14.31
CA ARG A 95 20.74 -27.78 -14.49
C ARG A 95 19.53 -26.91 -14.80
N PHE A 96 19.61 -25.60 -14.62
CA PHE A 96 18.52 -24.65 -14.86
C PHE A 96 18.92 -23.62 -15.90
N ARG A 97 17.95 -22.81 -16.34
CA ARG A 97 18.23 -21.75 -17.30
C ARG A 97 19.08 -20.64 -16.67
N PRO A 98 19.91 -19.93 -17.45
CA PRO A 98 20.76 -18.87 -16.92
C PRO A 98 20.00 -17.80 -16.11
N GLU A 99 18.77 -17.50 -16.50
CA GLU A 99 17.89 -16.51 -15.86
C GLU A 99 17.20 -16.99 -14.56
N THR A 100 17.17 -18.29 -14.27
CA THR A 100 16.56 -18.82 -13.04
C THR A 100 17.40 -18.37 -11.84
N LYS A 101 16.82 -17.75 -10.83
CA LYS A 101 17.59 -17.38 -9.62
C LYS A 101 17.87 -18.61 -8.76
N LEU A 102 19.11 -18.77 -8.30
CA LEU A 102 19.52 -19.84 -7.39
C LEU A 102 19.74 -19.25 -6.00
N MET A 103 18.89 -19.66 -5.05
CA MET A 103 18.90 -19.17 -3.67
C MET A 103 19.30 -20.29 -2.72
N VAL A 104 19.70 -19.92 -1.50
CA VAL A 104 19.99 -20.86 -0.42
C VAL A 104 18.96 -20.67 0.69
N ALA A 105 18.25 -21.72 1.09
CA ALA A 105 17.41 -21.69 2.28
C ALA A 105 18.24 -22.00 3.52
N ILE A 106 18.03 -21.22 4.58
CA ILE A 106 18.63 -21.42 5.90
C ILE A 106 17.54 -21.91 6.84
N GLY A 107 17.81 -22.98 7.59
CA GLY A 107 16.88 -23.51 8.58
C GLY A 107 16.11 -24.74 8.10
N GLY A 108 14.78 -24.66 8.19
CA GLY A 108 13.84 -25.75 7.99
C GLY A 108 13.35 -26.34 9.33
N TRP A 109 12.30 -27.17 9.25
CA TRP A 109 11.70 -27.84 10.41
C TRP A 109 12.73 -28.50 11.34
N GLY A 110 12.74 -28.07 12.61
CA GLY A 110 13.65 -28.56 13.66
C GLY A 110 14.97 -27.79 13.79
N ASP A 111 15.35 -26.96 12.82
CA ASP A 111 16.57 -26.14 12.88
C ASP A 111 16.26 -24.71 13.38
N SER A 112 16.10 -24.57 14.70
CA SER A 112 15.78 -23.28 15.33
C SER A 112 16.87 -22.69 16.22
N GLN A 113 17.79 -23.52 16.73
CA GLN A 113 18.76 -23.07 17.74
C GLN A 113 19.69 -21.98 17.20
N GLY A 114 20.10 -22.08 15.93
CA GLY A 114 20.95 -21.08 15.30
C GLY A 114 20.25 -19.73 15.17
N PHE A 115 18.97 -19.72 14.78
CA PHE A 115 18.15 -18.51 14.73
C PHE A 115 17.91 -17.88 16.11
N GLU A 116 17.62 -18.70 17.13
CA GLU A 116 17.48 -18.21 18.50
C GLU A 116 18.74 -17.45 18.92
N ALA A 117 19.91 -18.08 18.81
CA ALA A 117 21.19 -17.47 19.15
C ALA A 117 21.52 -16.22 18.32
N ALA A 118 21.12 -16.20 17.04
CA ALA A 118 21.27 -15.03 16.18
C ALA A 118 20.41 -13.85 16.67
N ALA A 119 19.15 -14.10 17.01
CA ALA A 119 18.16 -13.06 17.28
C ALA A 119 18.33 -12.34 18.63
N GLN A 120 19.04 -12.95 19.60
CA GLN A 120 19.12 -12.50 21.00
C GLN A 120 19.52 -11.03 21.21
N SER A 121 20.42 -10.48 20.40
CA SER A 121 20.93 -9.12 20.58
C SER A 121 21.29 -8.46 19.26
N ALA A 122 21.41 -7.13 19.24
CA ALA A 122 21.86 -6.41 18.04
C ALA A 122 23.24 -6.91 17.54
N ARG A 123 24.16 -7.26 18.47
CA ARG A 123 25.48 -7.79 18.15
C ARG A 123 25.38 -9.15 17.44
N THR A 124 24.60 -10.07 17.99
CA THR A 124 24.46 -11.42 17.42
C THR A 124 23.72 -11.39 16.08
N ARG A 125 22.71 -10.52 15.92
CA ARG A 125 22.01 -10.33 14.65
C ARG A 125 22.95 -9.84 13.55
N ARG A 126 23.75 -8.81 13.83
CA ARG A 126 24.74 -8.27 12.89
C ARG A 126 25.79 -9.30 12.52
N ARG A 127 26.35 -10.02 13.51
CA ARG A 127 27.33 -11.09 13.29
C ARG A 127 26.76 -12.15 12.34
N TRP A 128 25.56 -12.65 12.64
CA TRP A 128 24.89 -13.67 11.83
C TRP A 128 24.60 -13.17 10.41
N ALA A 129 24.04 -11.97 10.28
CA ALA A 129 23.74 -11.34 8.98
C ALA A 129 24.99 -11.16 8.10
N GLN A 130 26.14 -10.81 8.70
CA GLN A 130 27.41 -10.70 7.97
C GLN A 130 27.94 -12.05 7.49
N GLN A 131 27.76 -13.12 8.27
CA GLN A 131 28.12 -14.47 7.80
C GLN A 131 27.20 -14.95 6.68
N VAL A 132 25.91 -14.58 6.70
CA VAL A 132 25.02 -14.84 5.56
C VAL A 132 25.49 -14.10 4.32
N ARG A 133 25.91 -12.84 4.46
CA ARG A 133 26.53 -12.09 3.35
C ARG A 133 27.77 -12.80 2.81
N ALA A 134 28.66 -13.27 3.68
CA ALA A 134 29.86 -13.99 3.27
C ALA A 134 29.55 -15.31 2.53
N MET A 135 28.50 -16.02 2.94
CA MET A 135 28.01 -17.22 2.24
C MET A 135 27.47 -16.89 0.85
N LEU A 136 26.72 -15.80 0.69
CA LEU A 136 26.28 -15.33 -0.62
C LEU A 136 27.47 -14.99 -1.53
N ASP A 137 28.47 -14.26 -1.01
CA ASP A 137 29.67 -13.87 -1.76
C ASP A 137 30.52 -15.09 -2.17
N SER A 138 30.63 -16.09 -1.29
CA SER A 138 31.42 -17.31 -1.52
C SER A 138 30.76 -18.28 -2.48
N THR A 139 29.44 -18.43 -2.39
CA THR A 139 28.69 -19.41 -3.19
C THR A 139 28.20 -18.85 -4.52
N GLY A 140 28.06 -17.54 -4.65
CA GLY A 140 27.46 -16.90 -5.82
C GLY A 140 25.95 -17.07 -5.91
N ALA A 141 25.26 -17.38 -4.79
CA ALA A 141 23.80 -17.43 -4.75
C ALA A 141 23.16 -16.06 -5.00
N ASP A 142 22.05 -16.04 -5.75
CA ASP A 142 21.29 -14.82 -6.10
C ASP A 142 20.42 -14.30 -4.94
N GLY A 143 20.37 -15.04 -3.83
CA GLY A 143 19.54 -14.73 -2.69
C GLY A 143 19.54 -15.78 -1.60
N VAL A 144 18.83 -15.45 -0.53
CA VAL A 144 18.65 -16.29 0.65
C VAL A 144 17.17 -16.39 1.02
N ASP A 145 16.76 -17.55 1.48
CA ASP A 145 15.44 -17.80 2.05
C ASP A 145 15.58 -18.15 3.52
N ILE A 146 14.83 -17.48 4.41
CA ILE A 146 14.85 -17.79 5.85
C ILE A 146 13.64 -18.66 6.20
N ASP A 147 13.93 -19.86 6.67
CA ASP A 147 12.93 -20.86 7.04
C ASP A 147 13.05 -21.17 8.54
N TRP A 148 12.54 -20.25 9.38
CA TRP A 148 12.50 -20.44 10.83
C TRP A 148 11.09 -20.91 11.25
N GLU A 149 11.00 -22.16 11.72
CA GLU A 149 9.71 -22.81 12.03
C GLU A 149 9.51 -23.10 13.54
N TYR A 150 8.81 -22.27 14.32
CA TYR A 150 8.41 -20.89 14.05
C TYR A 150 8.91 -19.93 15.13
N PRO A 151 9.24 -18.67 14.77
CA PRO A 151 9.49 -17.64 15.76
C PRO A 151 8.23 -17.41 16.60
N GLY A 152 8.41 -17.43 17.92
CA GLY A 152 7.33 -17.34 18.91
C GLY A 152 6.86 -18.68 19.48
N GLY A 153 7.21 -19.83 18.88
CA GLY A 153 6.86 -21.16 19.41
C GLY A 153 6.29 -22.18 18.41
N ASN A 154 5.50 -23.13 18.91
CA ASN A 154 4.84 -24.21 18.13
C ASN A 154 5.76 -25.05 17.22
N ARG A 155 6.96 -25.35 17.71
CA ARG A 155 7.98 -26.12 16.98
C ARG A 155 7.83 -27.62 17.25
N ASP A 156 8.79 -28.40 16.80
CA ASP A 156 8.89 -29.84 17.07
C ASP A 156 8.92 -30.17 18.57
N ASP A 157 9.36 -29.24 19.41
CA ASP A 157 9.44 -29.35 20.86
C ASP A 157 8.27 -28.71 21.63
N TYR A 158 7.16 -28.32 20.97
CA TYR A 158 6.10 -27.49 21.57
C TYR A 158 5.41 -28.08 22.82
N LYS A 159 5.48 -29.40 23.01
CA LYS A 159 4.98 -30.10 24.21
C LYS A 159 5.94 -30.01 25.39
N VAL A 160 7.23 -29.86 25.10
CA VAL A 160 8.31 -29.80 26.09
C VAL A 160 8.65 -28.35 26.44
N VAL A 161 8.63 -27.45 25.45
CA VAL A 161 8.99 -26.03 25.60
C VAL A 161 7.78 -25.13 25.31
N PRO A 162 7.22 -24.44 26.33
CA PRO A 162 6.04 -23.60 26.14
C PRO A 162 6.35 -22.29 25.41
N ASN A 163 5.41 -21.82 24.58
CA ASN A 163 5.55 -20.61 23.77
C ASN A 163 5.82 -19.33 24.59
N ARG A 164 5.40 -19.26 25.86
CA ARG A 164 5.64 -18.10 26.74
C ARG A 164 7.13 -17.75 26.86
N GLY A 165 8.02 -18.74 26.80
CA GLY A 165 9.47 -18.51 26.83
C GLY A 165 10.05 -17.93 25.54
N ARG A 166 9.24 -17.85 24.48
CA ARG A 166 9.63 -17.50 23.11
C ARG A 166 8.93 -16.24 22.57
N GLU A 167 8.07 -15.60 23.36
CA GLU A 167 7.37 -14.37 22.94
C GLU A 167 8.33 -13.26 22.44
N TRP A 168 9.54 -13.20 23.00
CA TRP A 168 10.58 -12.24 22.59
C TRP A 168 11.03 -12.43 21.13
N GLU A 169 10.90 -13.63 20.58
CA GLU A 169 11.30 -13.96 19.21
C GLU A 169 10.43 -13.27 18.17
N VAL A 170 9.17 -12.93 18.51
CA VAL A 170 8.23 -12.27 17.59
C VAL A 170 8.83 -10.97 17.04
N GLU A 171 9.33 -10.12 17.94
CA GLU A 171 9.98 -8.87 17.56
C GLU A 171 11.42 -9.11 17.07
N ALA A 172 12.14 -10.04 17.72
CA ALA A 172 13.53 -10.32 17.37
C ALA A 172 13.69 -10.87 15.95
N PHE A 173 12.72 -11.60 15.44
CA PHE A 173 12.68 -12.07 14.06
C PHE A 173 12.60 -10.91 13.06
N VAL A 174 11.73 -9.92 13.31
CA VAL A 174 11.64 -8.73 12.45
C VAL A 174 12.98 -7.97 12.44
N LEU A 175 13.59 -7.81 13.61
CA LEU A 175 14.90 -7.15 13.74
C LEU A 175 16.02 -7.95 13.07
N LEU A 176 15.97 -9.28 13.09
CA LEU A 176 16.93 -10.14 12.40
C LEU A 176 16.82 -9.97 10.88
N LEU A 177 15.60 -9.96 10.32
CA LEU A 177 15.38 -9.72 8.90
C LEU A 177 15.81 -8.31 8.46
N GLN A 178 15.62 -7.30 9.32
CA GLN A 178 16.09 -5.93 9.07
C GLN A 178 17.63 -5.86 9.00
N GLU A 179 18.32 -6.43 10.00
CA GLU A 179 19.79 -6.49 10.01
C GLU A 179 20.33 -7.33 8.84
N LEU A 180 19.66 -8.44 8.49
CA LEU A 180 20.00 -9.23 7.32
C LEU A 180 19.88 -8.42 6.03
N ARG A 181 18.76 -7.72 5.82
CA ARG A 181 18.56 -6.86 4.64
C ARG A 181 19.66 -5.80 4.53
N VAL A 182 20.06 -5.19 5.64
CA VAL A 182 21.17 -4.22 5.65
C VAL A 182 22.48 -4.87 5.19
N ALA A 183 22.79 -6.09 5.67
CA ALA A 183 24.04 -6.77 5.31
C ALA A 183 24.09 -7.26 3.85
N ILE A 184 23.00 -7.83 3.34
CA ILE A 184 22.98 -8.43 1.98
C ILE A 184 22.70 -7.40 0.88
N GLY A 185 22.16 -6.24 1.24
CA GLY A 185 21.81 -5.15 0.32
C GLY A 185 20.45 -5.35 -0.39
N ALA A 186 20.00 -4.30 -1.08
CA ALA A 186 18.67 -4.27 -1.72
C ALA A 186 18.58 -5.07 -3.04
N ALA A 187 19.71 -5.36 -3.68
CA ALA A 187 19.74 -6.09 -4.96
C ALA A 187 19.62 -7.61 -4.78
N THR A 188 20.02 -8.12 -3.61
CA THR A 188 20.01 -9.55 -3.31
C THR A 188 18.61 -10.00 -2.92
N THR A 189 18.16 -11.14 -3.45
CA THR A 189 16.80 -11.63 -3.15
C THR A 189 16.75 -12.16 -1.72
N LEU A 190 15.77 -11.72 -0.93
CA LEU A 190 15.47 -12.23 0.41
C LEU A 190 14.02 -12.70 0.45
N SER A 191 13.80 -13.97 0.70
CA SER A 191 12.48 -14.52 0.99
C SER A 191 12.42 -15.15 2.36
N ILE A 192 11.21 -15.44 2.82
CA ILE A 192 11.00 -16.24 4.01
C ILE A 192 9.90 -17.26 3.77
N ALA A 193 10.07 -18.47 4.30
CA ALA A 193 9.01 -19.46 4.42
C ALA A 193 8.19 -19.19 5.70
N VAL A 194 6.87 -19.24 5.58
CA VAL A 194 5.94 -18.83 6.65
C VAL A 194 4.76 -19.80 6.79
N PRO A 195 4.19 -19.99 8.00
CA PRO A 195 3.21 -21.03 8.23
C PRO A 195 1.83 -20.75 7.60
N GLY A 196 1.11 -21.79 7.21
CA GLY A 196 -0.27 -21.67 6.69
C GLY A 196 -1.37 -21.65 7.76
N MET A 197 -1.08 -22.13 8.98
CA MET A 197 -2.08 -22.33 10.04
C MET A 197 -2.09 -21.19 11.06
N GLU A 198 -3.30 -20.73 11.43
CA GLU A 198 -3.51 -19.63 12.38
C GLU A 198 -2.72 -19.80 13.70
N ARG A 199 -2.71 -21.03 14.24
CA ARG A 199 -2.03 -21.36 15.48
C ARG A 199 -0.52 -21.05 15.45
N ASP A 200 0.12 -21.11 14.29
CA ASP A 200 1.57 -20.96 14.13
C ASP A 200 1.97 -19.51 13.76
N LEU A 201 1.01 -18.59 13.61
CA LEU A 201 1.25 -17.22 13.16
C LEU A 201 1.72 -16.25 14.26
N MET A 202 2.33 -16.72 15.36
CA MET A 202 2.65 -15.89 16.53
C MET A 202 3.54 -14.69 16.17
N ALA A 203 4.53 -14.87 15.29
CA ALA A 203 5.38 -13.80 14.79
C ALA A 203 4.84 -13.07 13.56
N PHE A 204 3.68 -13.48 13.03
CA PHE A 204 3.14 -13.05 11.75
C PHE A 204 1.79 -12.35 11.94
N THR A 205 1.78 -11.27 12.70
CA THR A 205 0.58 -10.50 13.10
C THR A 205 0.32 -9.31 12.17
N ALA A 206 -0.81 -8.62 12.36
CA ALA A 206 -1.10 -7.37 11.65
C ALA A 206 -0.10 -6.23 11.97
N SER A 207 0.73 -6.36 13.02
CA SER A 207 1.78 -5.39 13.35
C SER A 207 3.16 -5.78 12.81
N THR A 208 3.45 -7.09 12.67
CA THR A 208 4.77 -7.56 12.19
C THR A 208 4.81 -7.79 10.68
N ILE A 209 3.75 -8.33 10.06
CA ILE A 209 3.69 -8.57 8.61
C ILE A 209 4.04 -7.33 7.78
N PRO A 210 3.51 -6.13 8.06
CA PRO A 210 3.84 -4.91 7.33
C PRO A 210 5.33 -4.55 7.38
N ARG A 211 5.99 -4.86 8.49
CA ARG A 211 7.42 -4.59 8.69
C ARG A 211 8.29 -5.66 8.04
N ILE A 212 7.86 -6.92 8.09
CA ILE A 212 8.50 -8.04 7.40
C ILE A 212 8.47 -7.80 5.89
N VAL A 213 7.30 -7.49 5.31
CA VAL A 213 7.16 -7.29 3.86
C VAL A 213 7.86 -6.04 3.34
N GLN A 214 8.35 -5.14 4.20
CA GLN A 214 9.22 -4.03 3.80
C GLN A 214 10.66 -4.49 3.53
N VAL A 215 11.12 -5.54 4.20
CA VAL A 215 12.51 -6.00 4.12
C VAL A 215 12.68 -7.25 3.27
N VAL A 216 11.64 -8.08 3.10
CA VAL A 216 11.69 -9.26 2.23
C VAL A 216 11.11 -8.96 0.84
N ASP A 217 11.60 -9.66 -0.18
CA ASP A 217 11.09 -9.59 -1.54
C ASP A 217 9.73 -10.30 -1.67
N PHE A 218 9.58 -11.48 -1.05
CA PHE A 218 8.33 -12.24 -1.04
C PHE A 218 8.24 -13.24 0.13
N LEU A 219 7.03 -13.72 0.41
CA LEU A 219 6.68 -14.72 1.40
C LEU A 219 6.27 -16.02 0.70
N ASN A 220 6.88 -17.14 1.10
CA ASN A 220 6.49 -18.48 0.69
C ASN A 220 5.56 -19.06 1.76
N VAL A 221 4.24 -18.93 1.57
CA VAL A 221 3.26 -19.41 2.57
C VAL A 221 3.05 -20.91 2.41
N MET A 222 3.48 -21.68 3.42
CA MET A 222 3.41 -23.14 3.43
C MET A 222 1.96 -23.61 3.60
N THR A 223 1.21 -23.59 2.48
CA THR A 223 -0.19 -24.03 2.38
C THR A 223 -0.32 -25.55 2.21
N TYR A 224 0.59 -26.27 2.85
CA TYR A 224 0.63 -27.71 3.04
C TYR A 224 0.97 -27.95 4.52
N ASP A 225 0.91 -29.21 4.97
CA ASP A 225 1.03 -29.54 6.39
C ASP A 225 0.03 -28.78 7.29
N LEU A 226 -1.15 -28.49 6.72
CA LEU A 226 -2.29 -27.88 7.41
C LEU A 226 -2.99 -28.86 8.36
N MET A 227 -2.70 -30.16 8.21
CA MET A 227 -3.01 -31.24 9.15
C MET A 227 -1.71 -31.99 9.44
N ASN A 228 -1.38 -32.15 10.72
CA ASN A 228 -0.17 -32.80 11.22
C ASN A 228 -0.48 -33.73 12.40
N ARG A 229 0.54 -34.41 12.95
CA ARG A 229 0.39 -35.37 14.06
C ARG A 229 -0.23 -34.79 15.34
N ARG A 230 -0.24 -33.47 15.51
CA ARG A 230 -0.89 -32.78 16.65
C ARG A 230 -2.39 -32.57 16.48
N ASP A 231 -2.95 -32.89 15.31
CA ASP A 231 -4.37 -32.73 15.01
C ASP A 231 -5.18 -33.96 15.44
N ASP A 232 -6.32 -33.73 16.08
CA ASP A 232 -7.23 -34.76 16.59
C ASP A 232 -8.41 -35.04 15.65
N ALA A 233 -8.48 -34.32 14.52
CA ALA A 233 -9.55 -34.44 13.53
C ALA A 233 -9.01 -34.52 12.10
N VAL A 234 -9.65 -35.35 11.27
CA VAL A 234 -9.33 -35.54 9.86
C VAL A 234 -9.60 -34.26 9.07
N ALA A 235 -8.58 -33.78 8.36
CA ALA A 235 -8.62 -32.65 7.45
C ALA A 235 -7.70 -32.90 6.23
N HIS A 236 -7.72 -32.01 5.24
CA HIS A 236 -6.73 -32.07 4.16
C HIS A 236 -5.42 -31.43 4.62
N HIS A 237 -4.27 -32.09 4.41
CA HIS A 237 -2.99 -31.45 4.75
C HIS A 237 -2.66 -30.30 3.78
N SER A 238 -3.27 -30.27 2.59
CA SER A 238 -3.08 -29.22 1.60
C SER A 238 -4.41 -28.92 0.87
N GLY A 239 -5.49 -28.71 1.60
CA GLY A 239 -6.81 -28.44 1.03
C GLY A 239 -6.85 -27.15 0.19
N VAL A 240 -7.66 -27.09 -0.87
CA VAL A 240 -7.85 -25.91 -1.72
C VAL A 240 -8.45 -24.76 -0.91
N ALA A 241 -9.52 -25.03 -0.16
CA ALA A 241 -10.13 -24.01 0.72
C ALA A 241 -9.18 -23.57 1.83
N ASP A 242 -8.50 -24.51 2.48
CA ASP A 242 -7.56 -24.21 3.57
C ASP A 242 -6.36 -23.38 3.09
N SER A 243 -5.85 -23.69 1.89
CA SER A 243 -4.80 -22.90 1.23
C SER A 243 -5.24 -21.46 0.97
N ARG A 244 -6.46 -21.27 0.47
CA ARG A 244 -7.03 -19.93 0.26
C ARG A 244 -7.15 -19.17 1.57
N ASP A 245 -7.67 -19.81 2.61
CA ASP A 245 -7.87 -19.18 3.91
C ASP A 245 -6.54 -18.79 4.56
N ALA A 246 -5.50 -19.61 4.42
CA ALA A 246 -4.14 -19.29 4.83
C ALA A 246 -3.64 -17.99 4.17
N LEU A 247 -3.75 -17.86 2.85
CA LEU A 247 -3.29 -16.65 2.15
C LEU A 247 -4.14 -15.42 2.49
N VAL A 248 -5.45 -15.58 2.65
CA VAL A 248 -6.34 -14.49 3.07
C VAL A 248 -5.95 -13.94 4.44
N ARG A 249 -5.46 -14.76 5.39
CA ARG A 249 -4.94 -14.27 6.67
C ARG A 249 -3.76 -13.32 6.47
N TYR A 250 -2.81 -13.65 5.58
CA TYR A 250 -1.68 -12.77 5.29
C TYR A 250 -2.11 -11.47 4.61
N LEU A 251 -3.06 -11.55 3.66
CA LEU A 251 -3.64 -10.36 3.03
C LEU A 251 -4.30 -9.44 4.07
N GLN A 252 -5.10 -10.00 4.97
CA GLN A 252 -5.76 -9.28 6.05
C GLN A 252 -4.78 -8.66 7.05
N ARG A 253 -3.57 -9.23 7.18
CA ARG A 253 -2.49 -8.73 8.04
C ARG A 253 -1.55 -7.75 7.33
N GLY A 254 -1.86 -7.37 6.10
CA GLY A 254 -1.15 -6.32 5.37
C GLY A 254 -0.05 -6.81 4.40
N ALA A 255 0.03 -8.11 4.12
CA ALA A 255 0.91 -8.60 3.07
C ALA A 255 0.32 -8.26 1.68
N PRO A 256 1.08 -7.64 0.76
CA PRO A 256 0.63 -7.46 -0.62
C PRO A 256 0.48 -8.81 -1.32
N ALA A 257 -0.63 -9.03 -2.05
CA ALA A 257 -0.84 -10.26 -2.82
C ALA A 257 0.34 -10.56 -3.78
N SER A 258 0.88 -9.52 -4.41
CA SER A 258 2.05 -9.62 -5.30
C SER A 258 3.35 -10.07 -4.60
N LYS A 259 3.40 -10.11 -3.27
CA LYS A 259 4.51 -10.66 -2.47
C LYS A 259 4.21 -12.03 -1.87
N LEU A 260 2.99 -12.55 -2.01
CA LEU A 260 2.63 -13.88 -1.53
C LEU A 260 2.83 -14.92 -2.63
N ASN A 261 3.41 -16.06 -2.27
CA ASN A 261 3.46 -17.24 -3.12
C ASN A 261 2.66 -18.37 -2.47
N LEU A 262 1.81 -19.03 -3.26
CA LEU A 262 1.05 -20.21 -2.85
C LEU A 262 1.95 -21.44 -2.76
N GLY A 263 1.92 -22.17 -1.64
CA GLY A 263 2.69 -23.40 -1.45
C GLY A 263 2.00 -24.66 -1.98
N LEU A 264 2.77 -25.50 -2.68
CA LEU A 264 2.32 -26.79 -3.22
C LEU A 264 3.16 -27.92 -2.60
N GLY A 265 2.49 -28.91 -2.00
CA GLY A 265 3.17 -30.08 -1.44
C GLY A 265 3.24 -31.20 -2.48
N TYR A 266 4.44 -31.55 -2.94
CA TYR A 266 4.70 -32.63 -3.90
C TYR A 266 4.96 -33.96 -3.19
N TYR A 267 4.16 -34.24 -2.16
CA TYR A 267 4.27 -35.44 -1.35
C TYR A 267 2.89 -35.87 -0.85
N VAL A 268 2.85 -37.07 -0.31
CA VAL A 268 1.64 -37.72 0.17
C VAL A 268 1.66 -37.75 1.69
N LYS A 269 0.53 -37.46 2.34
CA LYS A 269 0.36 -37.69 3.79
C LYS A 269 -0.73 -38.70 4.09
N TRP A 270 -0.54 -39.41 5.20
CA TRP A 270 -1.55 -40.30 5.77
C TRP A 270 -1.66 -40.18 7.29
N PHE A 271 -2.84 -40.51 7.81
CA PHE A 271 -3.16 -40.41 9.23
C PHE A 271 -4.06 -41.57 9.66
N MET A 272 -3.72 -42.28 10.74
CA MET A 272 -4.64 -43.27 11.32
C MET A 272 -5.82 -42.55 11.97
N THR A 273 -7.01 -43.10 11.75
CA THR A 273 -8.25 -42.55 12.27
C THR A 273 -8.95 -43.55 13.18
N GLN A 274 -9.92 -43.07 13.94
CA GLN A 274 -10.98 -43.93 14.43
C GLN A 274 -11.89 -44.34 13.25
N PRO A 275 -12.75 -45.37 13.40
CA PRO A 275 -13.78 -45.68 12.41
C PRO A 275 -14.63 -44.45 12.04
N CYS A 276 -14.82 -44.22 10.74
CA CYS A 276 -15.54 -43.09 10.16
C CYS A 276 -16.73 -43.52 9.31
N ASP A 277 -17.58 -42.55 8.98
CA ASP A 277 -18.44 -42.65 7.80
C ASP A 277 -17.58 -42.40 6.53
N PRO A 278 -17.43 -43.38 5.63
CA PRO A 278 -16.69 -43.19 4.38
C PRO A 278 -17.25 -42.07 3.51
N GLN A 279 -18.54 -41.73 3.65
CA GLN A 279 -19.15 -40.64 2.90
C GLN A 279 -18.82 -39.28 3.50
N ARG A 280 -18.41 -39.21 4.77
CA ARG A 280 -18.13 -37.97 5.51
C ARG A 280 -16.90 -38.11 6.43
N PRO A 281 -15.71 -38.35 5.87
CA PRO A 281 -14.50 -38.59 6.65
C PRO A 281 -13.90 -37.32 7.27
N LEU A 282 -14.16 -36.13 6.70
CA LEU A 282 -13.67 -34.86 7.25
C LEU A 282 -14.30 -34.59 8.62
N GLY A 283 -13.47 -34.19 9.58
CA GLY A 283 -13.86 -33.97 10.97
C GLY A 283 -13.94 -35.22 11.84
N CYS A 284 -13.68 -36.41 11.28
CA CYS A 284 -13.53 -37.63 12.08
C CYS A 284 -12.39 -37.54 13.08
N ALA A 285 -12.54 -38.19 14.24
CA ALA A 285 -11.46 -38.32 15.21
C ALA A 285 -10.28 -39.10 14.63
N THR A 286 -9.07 -38.59 14.81
CA THR A 286 -7.84 -39.35 14.57
C THR A 286 -7.60 -40.35 15.71
N GLN A 287 -6.69 -41.29 15.50
CA GLN A 287 -6.09 -41.98 16.65
C GLN A 287 -5.15 -41.02 17.39
N LEU A 288 -4.64 -41.41 18.54
CA LEU A 288 -3.54 -40.67 19.16
C LEU A 288 -2.31 -40.76 18.24
N LEU A 289 -1.99 -39.68 17.54
CA LEU A 289 -0.97 -39.62 16.49
C LEU A 289 0.41 -39.23 17.02
N GLU A 290 0.45 -38.48 18.12
CA GLU A 290 1.66 -38.14 18.86
C GLU A 290 1.49 -38.43 20.34
N ASP A 291 2.61 -38.64 21.02
CA ASP A 291 2.65 -38.82 22.46
C ASP A 291 2.15 -37.54 23.16
N PRO A 292 1.17 -37.63 24.09
CA PRO A 292 0.50 -36.46 24.62
C PRO A 292 1.38 -35.63 25.55
N GLU A 293 2.43 -36.23 26.12
CA GLU A 293 3.37 -35.59 27.04
C GLU A 293 4.58 -35.00 26.31
N THR A 294 5.14 -35.72 25.35
CA THR A 294 6.40 -35.38 24.68
C THR A 294 6.23 -34.81 23.27
N GLY A 295 5.11 -35.08 22.61
CA GLY A 295 4.89 -34.74 21.20
C GLY A 295 5.62 -35.64 20.20
N ALA A 296 6.21 -36.74 20.69
CA ALA A 296 6.90 -37.72 19.85
C ALA A 296 5.93 -38.42 18.90
N ASP A 297 6.37 -38.74 17.69
CA ASP A 297 5.57 -39.46 16.70
C ASP A 297 5.26 -40.90 17.18
N MET A 298 3.99 -41.29 17.15
CA MET A 298 3.57 -42.65 17.52
C MET A 298 3.63 -43.65 16.36
N GLY A 299 4.13 -43.25 15.19
CA GLY A 299 4.17 -44.09 13.98
C GLY A 299 2.79 -44.32 13.37
N LYS A 300 1.84 -43.42 13.64
CA LYS A 300 0.43 -43.50 13.20
C LYS A 300 0.05 -42.42 12.18
N THR A 301 1.05 -41.71 11.69
CA THR A 301 0.94 -40.79 10.57
C THR A 301 2.30 -40.73 9.89
N GLY A 302 2.34 -40.25 8.66
CA GLY A 302 3.59 -40.12 7.94
C GLY A 302 3.41 -39.45 6.60
N ALA A 303 4.54 -39.29 5.92
CA ALA A 303 4.61 -38.78 4.56
C ALA A 303 5.65 -39.54 3.74
N PHE A 304 5.47 -39.57 2.43
CA PHE A 304 6.51 -39.98 1.49
C PHE A 304 6.36 -39.18 0.18
N SER A 305 7.47 -38.98 -0.53
CA SER A 305 7.47 -38.32 -1.83
C SER A 305 7.05 -39.28 -2.95
N TRP A 306 6.64 -38.75 -4.10
CA TRP A 306 6.37 -39.58 -5.29
C TRP A 306 7.63 -40.28 -5.81
N HIS A 307 8.81 -39.73 -5.54
CA HIS A 307 10.10 -40.33 -5.89
C HIS A 307 10.47 -41.53 -5.02
N ASP A 308 9.95 -41.60 -3.80
CA ASP A 308 10.23 -42.71 -2.90
C ASP A 308 9.44 -43.95 -3.31
N ARG A 309 10.03 -45.13 -3.04
CA ARG A 309 9.23 -46.36 -3.10
C ARG A 309 8.15 -46.27 -2.02
N THR A 310 6.90 -46.50 -2.43
CA THR A 310 5.81 -46.63 -1.46
C THR A 310 6.17 -47.68 -0.42
N PRO A 311 6.13 -47.34 0.89
CA PRO A 311 6.41 -48.31 1.95
C PRO A 311 5.49 -49.53 1.83
N LEU A 312 6.06 -50.73 2.03
CA LEU A 312 5.37 -52.00 1.75
C LEU A 312 4.07 -52.14 2.55
N GLU A 313 4.09 -51.69 3.80
CA GLU A 313 2.96 -51.67 4.72
C GLU A 313 1.87 -50.65 4.34
N LEU A 314 2.18 -49.71 3.44
CA LEU A 314 1.25 -48.70 2.96
C LEU A 314 0.72 -48.99 1.56
N ALA A 315 1.38 -49.88 0.81
CA ALA A 315 1.17 -50.05 -0.63
C ALA A 315 -0.28 -50.38 -1.00
N SER A 316 -0.93 -51.30 -0.29
CA SER A 316 -2.32 -51.69 -0.56
C SER A 316 -3.30 -50.54 -0.30
N SER A 317 -3.19 -49.90 0.87
CA SER A 317 -4.01 -48.73 1.25
C SER A 317 -3.82 -47.56 0.30
N PHE A 318 -2.58 -47.28 -0.08
CA PHE A 318 -2.25 -46.19 -0.99
C PHE A 318 -2.78 -46.48 -2.41
N ALA A 319 -2.68 -47.73 -2.90
CA ALA A 319 -3.28 -48.12 -4.17
C ALA A 319 -4.80 -47.90 -4.18
N ARG A 320 -5.50 -48.26 -3.10
CA ARG A 320 -6.94 -47.95 -2.94
C ARG A 320 -7.18 -46.44 -2.94
N SER A 321 -6.32 -45.65 -2.30
CA SER A 321 -6.44 -44.19 -2.28
C SER A 321 -6.34 -43.55 -3.67
N GLN A 322 -5.55 -44.13 -4.57
CA GLN A 322 -5.42 -43.68 -5.95
C GLN A 322 -6.59 -44.18 -6.82
N ALA A 323 -7.06 -45.40 -6.60
CA ALA A 323 -8.16 -45.99 -7.39
C ALA A 323 -9.56 -45.50 -6.99
N HIS A 324 -9.75 -45.14 -5.72
CA HIS A 324 -11.07 -44.89 -5.13
C HIS A 324 -11.18 -43.57 -4.37
N GLY A 325 -10.12 -42.76 -4.36
CA GLY A 325 -10.18 -41.41 -3.79
C GLY A 325 -11.12 -40.50 -4.57
N ARG A 326 -11.50 -39.40 -3.93
CA ARG A 326 -12.50 -38.48 -4.47
C ARG A 326 -12.08 -37.03 -4.30
N TYR A 327 -12.63 -36.20 -5.18
CA TYR A 327 -12.58 -34.75 -5.03
C TYR A 327 -13.75 -34.28 -4.16
N PHE A 328 -13.44 -33.45 -3.17
CA PHE A 328 -14.40 -32.79 -2.32
C PHE A 328 -14.95 -31.53 -3.01
N GLU A 329 -15.98 -30.92 -2.43
CA GLU A 329 -16.70 -29.78 -3.03
C GLU A 329 -15.77 -28.60 -3.37
N ASP A 330 -14.74 -28.38 -2.56
CA ASP A 330 -13.74 -27.32 -2.77
C ASP A 330 -12.66 -27.68 -3.81
N GLY A 331 -12.68 -28.91 -4.33
CA GLY A 331 -11.69 -29.44 -5.27
C GLY A 331 -10.50 -30.14 -4.62
N SER A 332 -10.46 -30.27 -3.29
CA SER A 332 -9.43 -31.03 -2.57
C SER A 332 -9.56 -32.53 -2.82
N TYR A 333 -8.45 -33.25 -2.85
CA TYR A 333 -8.45 -34.71 -3.01
C TYR A 333 -8.21 -35.41 -1.68
N GLY A 334 -8.92 -36.52 -1.46
CA GLY A 334 -8.66 -37.39 -0.33
C GLY A 334 -9.37 -38.73 -0.42
N TYR A 335 -8.95 -39.66 0.41
CA TYR A 335 -9.54 -40.99 0.51
C TYR A 335 -9.49 -41.48 1.95
N TRP A 336 -10.60 -41.99 2.44
CA TRP A 336 -10.62 -42.71 3.70
C TRP A 336 -10.69 -44.21 3.44
N ASP A 337 -9.65 -44.91 3.85
CA ASP A 337 -9.54 -46.34 3.71
C ASP A 337 -10.16 -47.05 4.91
N ALA A 338 -11.39 -47.55 4.73
CA ALA A 338 -12.13 -48.21 5.80
C ALA A 338 -11.48 -49.53 6.27
N GLU A 339 -10.70 -50.19 5.40
CA GLU A 339 -10.03 -51.46 5.72
C GLU A 339 -8.89 -51.26 6.74
N GLU A 340 -8.17 -50.15 6.62
CA GLU A 340 -7.00 -49.84 7.45
C GLU A 340 -7.23 -48.66 8.40
N GLN A 341 -8.42 -48.07 8.39
CA GLN A 341 -8.78 -46.87 9.16
C GLN A 341 -7.78 -45.74 8.93
N ARG A 342 -7.49 -45.47 7.65
CA ARG A 342 -6.42 -44.54 7.25
C ARG A 342 -6.99 -43.45 6.35
N TRP A 343 -6.70 -42.21 6.71
CA TRP A 343 -6.96 -41.05 5.86
C TRP A 343 -5.75 -40.76 4.98
N TRP A 344 -5.98 -40.58 3.68
CA TRP A 344 -5.01 -40.15 2.68
C TRP A 344 -5.36 -38.77 2.17
N SER A 345 -4.37 -37.87 2.16
CA SER A 345 -4.50 -36.53 1.59
C SER A 345 -3.24 -36.19 0.82
N PHE A 346 -3.41 -35.71 -0.41
CA PHE A 346 -2.32 -35.28 -1.29
C PHE A 346 -2.87 -34.46 -2.45
N ASP A 347 -2.02 -33.64 -3.06
CA ASP A 347 -2.35 -32.92 -4.27
C ASP A 347 -2.23 -33.83 -5.50
N THR A 348 -3.26 -33.84 -6.34
CA THR A 348 -3.17 -34.39 -7.70
C THR A 348 -2.90 -33.25 -8.70
N PRO A 349 -2.51 -33.55 -9.95
CA PRO A 349 -2.43 -32.53 -11.01
C PRO A 349 -3.70 -31.68 -11.15
N SER A 350 -4.87 -32.27 -10.89
CA SER A 350 -6.16 -31.55 -10.89
C SER A 350 -6.30 -30.61 -9.70
N VAL A 351 -5.89 -31.03 -8.49
CA VAL A 351 -5.88 -30.16 -7.30
C VAL A 351 -4.94 -28.97 -7.52
N ILE A 352 -3.75 -29.21 -8.06
CA ILE A 352 -2.79 -28.14 -8.40
C ILE A 352 -3.41 -27.17 -9.40
N THR A 353 -4.01 -27.68 -10.48
CA THR A 353 -4.71 -26.83 -11.46
C THR A 353 -5.78 -25.97 -10.77
N ARG A 354 -6.56 -26.56 -9.85
CA ARG A 354 -7.59 -25.86 -9.08
C ARG A 354 -7.01 -24.80 -8.16
N LYS A 355 -5.91 -25.10 -7.46
CA LYS A 355 -5.20 -24.13 -6.61
C LYS A 355 -4.69 -22.95 -7.42
N LEU A 356 -4.14 -23.18 -8.60
CA LEU A 356 -3.67 -22.10 -9.46
C LEU A 356 -4.84 -21.23 -9.98
N SER A 357 -5.97 -21.83 -10.37
CA SER A 357 -7.14 -21.06 -10.85
C SER A 357 -7.91 -20.36 -9.73
N ASP A 358 -8.28 -21.10 -8.69
CA ASP A 358 -9.27 -20.66 -7.69
C ASP A 358 -8.62 -19.95 -6.50
N VAL A 359 -7.30 -20.08 -6.35
CA VAL A 359 -6.55 -19.44 -5.26
C VAL A 359 -5.53 -18.46 -5.83
N ALA A 360 -4.56 -18.92 -6.60
CA ALA A 360 -3.47 -18.04 -7.07
C ALA A 360 -3.96 -16.93 -7.99
N SER A 361 -4.73 -17.29 -9.03
CA SER A 361 -5.34 -16.30 -9.94
C SER A 361 -6.36 -15.43 -9.22
N ALA A 362 -7.25 -16.04 -8.45
CA ALA A 362 -8.37 -15.33 -7.81
C ALA A 362 -7.92 -14.29 -6.79
N LEU A 363 -6.81 -14.55 -6.09
CA LEU A 363 -6.23 -13.62 -5.11
C LEU A 363 -5.17 -12.68 -5.71
N GLY A 364 -4.84 -12.81 -7.00
CA GLY A 364 -3.80 -12.00 -7.64
C GLY A 364 -2.42 -12.17 -7.01
N LEU A 365 -2.06 -13.41 -6.68
CA LEU A 365 -0.79 -13.71 -6.01
C LEU A 365 0.40 -13.45 -6.92
N GLY A 366 1.55 -13.14 -6.33
CA GLY A 366 2.78 -12.92 -7.09
C GLY A 366 3.50 -14.19 -7.54
N GLY A 367 3.03 -15.38 -7.12
CA GLY A 367 3.58 -16.63 -7.60
C GLY A 367 3.09 -17.87 -6.86
N VAL A 368 3.79 -18.97 -7.15
CA VAL A 368 3.65 -20.27 -6.49
C VAL A 368 5.04 -20.78 -6.13
N PHE A 369 5.12 -21.61 -5.09
CA PHE A 369 6.30 -22.40 -4.79
C PHE A 369 5.92 -23.85 -4.46
N ALA A 370 6.87 -24.78 -4.66
CA ALA A 370 6.65 -26.18 -4.33
C ALA A 370 7.75 -26.75 -3.42
N TRP A 371 7.31 -27.57 -2.48
CA TRP A 371 8.13 -28.45 -1.66
C TRP A 371 7.87 -29.91 -2.09
N GLY A 372 8.85 -30.65 -2.63
CA GLY A 372 10.07 -30.19 -3.31
C GLY A 372 10.17 -30.72 -4.74
N LEU A 373 10.97 -30.09 -5.60
CA LEU A 373 11.07 -30.41 -7.03
C LEU A 373 11.33 -31.90 -7.31
N GLY A 374 12.33 -32.48 -6.63
CA GLY A 374 12.68 -33.87 -6.83
C GLY A 374 11.75 -34.85 -6.13
N GLU A 375 10.87 -34.38 -5.25
CA GLU A 375 9.86 -35.23 -4.59
C GLU A 375 8.79 -35.71 -5.59
N ASP A 376 8.63 -35.01 -6.72
CA ASP A 376 7.69 -35.36 -7.79
C ASP A 376 8.30 -36.25 -8.88
N ALA A 377 9.56 -36.66 -8.74
CA ALA A 377 10.24 -37.56 -9.66
C ALA A 377 9.66 -38.99 -9.58
N PRO A 378 9.93 -39.86 -10.58
CA PRO A 378 10.56 -39.56 -11.87
C PRO A 378 9.61 -38.97 -12.91
N GLU A 379 8.30 -38.98 -12.70
CA GLU A 379 7.32 -38.54 -13.70
C GLU A 379 7.12 -37.03 -13.77
N PHE A 380 7.32 -36.31 -12.67
CA PHE A 380 7.13 -34.85 -12.57
C PHE A 380 5.72 -34.37 -12.96
N ASN A 381 4.70 -35.16 -12.61
CA ASN A 381 3.30 -34.89 -12.99
C ASN A 381 2.74 -33.63 -12.32
N ASN A 382 3.06 -33.39 -11.05
CA ASN A 382 2.63 -32.21 -10.32
C ASN A 382 3.37 -30.96 -10.81
N LEU A 383 4.67 -31.08 -11.09
CA LEU A 383 5.45 -30.03 -11.75
C LEU A 383 4.86 -29.68 -13.12
N ALA A 384 4.53 -30.68 -13.94
CA ALA A 384 3.91 -30.45 -15.24
C ALA A 384 2.58 -29.69 -15.12
N ALA A 385 1.76 -30.02 -14.13
CA ALA A 385 0.53 -29.28 -13.82
C ALA A 385 0.81 -27.84 -13.38
N THR A 386 1.79 -27.64 -12.49
CA THR A 386 2.22 -26.31 -12.03
C THR A 386 2.73 -25.46 -13.18
N ILE A 387 3.62 -25.98 -14.03
CA ILE A 387 4.17 -25.26 -15.19
C ILE A 387 3.08 -24.92 -16.19
N LYS A 388 2.16 -25.86 -16.46
CA LYS A 388 1.00 -25.60 -17.31
C LYS A 388 0.12 -24.48 -16.76
N GLY A 389 -0.18 -24.51 -15.45
CA GLY A 389 -0.99 -23.48 -14.81
C GLY A 389 -0.28 -22.12 -14.76
N VAL A 390 1.01 -22.08 -14.42
CA VAL A 390 1.82 -20.84 -14.45
C VAL A 390 1.84 -20.24 -15.86
N LYS A 391 2.00 -21.06 -16.91
CA LYS A 391 1.88 -20.60 -18.30
C LYS A 391 0.49 -20.04 -18.60
N ALA A 392 -0.57 -20.65 -18.10
CA ALA A 392 -1.93 -20.15 -18.28
C ALA A 392 -2.11 -18.80 -17.59
N LEU A 393 -1.67 -18.65 -16.34
CA LEU A 393 -1.74 -17.38 -15.59
C LEU A 393 -0.94 -16.27 -16.29
N ARG A 394 0.28 -16.57 -16.77
CA ARG A 394 1.08 -15.62 -17.56
C ARG A 394 0.39 -15.24 -18.88
N ARG A 395 -0.24 -16.21 -19.56
CA ARG A 395 -0.99 -15.95 -20.79
C ARG A 395 -2.24 -15.13 -20.52
N ASP A 396 -2.96 -15.36 -19.44
CA ASP A 396 -4.13 -14.56 -19.07
C ASP A 396 -3.69 -13.12 -18.75
N GLU A 397 -2.56 -12.92 -18.06
CA GLU A 397 -1.98 -11.58 -17.92
C GLU A 397 -1.62 -10.95 -19.27
N THR A 398 -1.08 -11.75 -20.20
CA THR A 398 -0.64 -11.27 -21.52
C THR A 398 -1.82 -11.03 -22.46
N GLN A 399 -2.87 -11.85 -22.41
CA GLN A 399 -4.11 -11.71 -23.18
C GLN A 399 -4.97 -10.59 -22.64
N HIS A 400 -5.04 -10.40 -21.32
CA HIS A 400 -5.67 -9.22 -20.73
C HIS A 400 -4.94 -7.95 -21.20
N LYS A 401 -3.59 -7.98 -21.25
CA LYS A 401 -2.77 -6.91 -21.84
C LYS A 401 -3.01 -6.75 -23.35
N ASP A 402 -3.08 -7.82 -24.13
CA ASP A 402 -3.27 -7.81 -25.58
C ASP A 402 -4.70 -7.42 -25.98
N GLU A 403 -5.71 -7.75 -25.18
CA GLU A 403 -7.10 -7.29 -25.33
C GLU A 403 -7.24 -5.82 -24.92
N LEU A 404 -6.52 -5.36 -23.89
CA LEU A 404 -6.36 -3.93 -23.57
C LEU A 404 -5.64 -3.16 -24.70
N VAL A 405 -4.70 -3.80 -25.40
CA VAL A 405 -3.96 -3.24 -26.55
C VAL A 405 -4.78 -3.32 -27.85
N ARG A 406 -5.58 -4.38 -28.07
CA ARG A 406 -6.47 -4.54 -29.24
C ARG A 406 -7.73 -3.69 -29.13
N SER A 407 -8.32 -3.52 -27.94
CA SER A 407 -9.44 -2.60 -27.74
C SER A 407 -9.03 -1.13 -27.95
N ARG A 408 -7.73 -0.83 -27.81
CA ARG A 408 -7.13 0.46 -28.22
C ARG A 408 -6.95 0.62 -29.74
N ASN A 409 -6.97 -0.46 -30.53
CA ASN A 409 -6.65 -0.44 -31.98
C ASN A 409 -7.78 -0.90 -32.92
N GLY A 410 -8.93 -1.39 -32.43
CA GLY A 410 -10.02 -1.91 -33.28
C GLY A 410 -11.41 -1.42 -32.84
N SER A 411 -12.08 -0.70 -33.74
CA SER A 411 -13.50 -0.33 -33.61
C SER A 411 -14.42 -1.51 -33.91
N LEU A 412 -15.46 -1.67 -33.07
CA LEU A 412 -16.70 -2.45 -33.25
C LEU A 412 -16.54 -3.98 -33.40
N HIS A 413 -16.80 -4.72 -32.32
CA HIS A 413 -17.81 -5.80 -32.25
C HIS A 413 -18.12 -6.12 -30.78
N SER A 414 -19.39 -6.04 -30.41
CA SER A 414 -19.91 -6.15 -29.05
C SER A 414 -20.35 -7.58 -28.70
N GLY A 415 -20.10 -7.96 -27.44
CA GLY A 415 -21.04 -8.74 -26.64
C GLY A 415 -20.62 -10.18 -26.34
N PHE A 416 -19.90 -10.39 -25.24
CA PHE A 416 -19.87 -11.66 -24.48
C PHE A 416 -19.07 -11.49 -23.17
N LEU A 417 -19.50 -10.65 -22.21
CA LEU A 417 -18.90 -10.66 -20.86
C LEU A 417 -19.75 -10.00 -19.76
N PHE A 418 -21.07 -10.21 -19.74
CA PHE A 418 -21.94 -9.69 -18.67
C PHE A 418 -22.56 -10.74 -17.74
N ASP A 419 -22.41 -12.04 -18.02
CA ASP A 419 -23.13 -13.10 -17.27
C ASP A 419 -22.34 -13.76 -16.12
N ARG A 420 -21.04 -13.50 -15.94
CA ARG A 420 -20.25 -14.19 -14.88
C ARG A 420 -20.21 -13.48 -13.52
N VAL A 421 -20.55 -12.19 -13.44
CA VAL A 421 -20.42 -11.41 -12.20
C VAL A 421 -21.66 -11.48 -11.32
N MET A 422 -22.86 -11.78 -11.87
CA MET A 422 -24.09 -11.87 -11.06
C MET A 422 -24.31 -13.20 -10.34
N SER A 423 -23.61 -14.28 -10.70
CA SER A 423 -23.79 -15.57 -10.04
C SER A 423 -23.16 -15.67 -8.64
N TYR A 424 -22.23 -14.76 -8.29
CA TYR A 424 -21.52 -14.80 -7.01
C TYR A 424 -22.24 -14.10 -5.85
N LYS A 425 -23.14 -13.14 -6.11
CA LYS A 425 -23.91 -12.46 -5.07
C LYS A 425 -25.10 -13.29 -4.53
N LEU A 426 -25.57 -14.29 -5.29
CA LEU A 426 -26.68 -15.16 -4.86
C LEU A 426 -26.26 -16.33 -3.96
N GLN A 427 -24.97 -16.70 -3.93
CA GLN A 427 -24.49 -17.84 -3.13
C GLN A 427 -24.10 -17.44 -1.69
N LEU A 428 -23.71 -16.19 -1.45
CA LEU A 428 -23.38 -15.63 -0.13
C LEU A 428 -24.59 -15.31 0.75
N LEU A 429 -25.81 -15.28 0.18
CA LEU A 429 -27.05 -15.07 0.92
C LEU A 429 -27.68 -16.37 1.46
N LYS A 430 -27.17 -17.56 1.06
CA LYS A 430 -27.73 -18.87 1.50
C LYS A 430 -27.00 -19.53 2.68
N THR A 431 -25.81 -19.08 3.06
CA THR A 431 -25.02 -19.69 4.15
C THR A 431 -25.10 -18.96 5.50
N ARG A 432 -25.80 -17.82 5.60
CA ARG A 432 -26.06 -17.14 6.89
C ARG A 432 -27.36 -17.53 7.59
N ARG A 433 -28.10 -18.54 7.11
CA ARG A 433 -29.40 -18.94 7.69
C ARG A 433 -29.45 -20.25 8.49
N ASN A 434 -28.33 -20.95 8.69
CA ASN A 434 -28.28 -22.23 9.43
C ASN A 434 -27.41 -22.20 10.71
N ARG A 435 -27.48 -21.13 11.50
CA ARG A 435 -27.04 -21.11 12.91
C ARG A 435 -27.92 -20.19 13.76
N ALA A 436 -29.21 -20.53 13.87
CA ALA A 436 -30.11 -20.02 14.92
C ALA A 436 -31.41 -20.84 14.89
N ALA A 437 -31.37 -22.05 15.44
CA ALA A 437 -32.59 -22.83 15.68
C ALA A 437 -32.38 -23.71 16.92
N PHE A 438 -32.45 -23.08 18.11
CA PHE A 438 -32.93 -23.75 19.30
C PHE A 438 -33.72 -22.72 20.13
N LEU A 439 -34.97 -23.08 20.40
CA LEU A 439 -35.92 -22.51 21.37
C LEU A 439 -36.89 -21.41 20.89
N HIS A 440 -38.15 -21.88 20.80
CA HIS A 440 -39.45 -21.18 21.01
C HIS A 440 -40.05 -20.30 19.90
N GLY A 441 -41.09 -20.84 19.25
CA GLY A 441 -42.47 -20.54 19.68
C GLY A 441 -43.27 -19.47 18.91
N ARG A 442 -44.09 -19.96 17.98
CA ARG A 442 -45.48 -19.53 17.64
C ARG A 442 -45.77 -18.26 16.81
N ASP A 443 -46.70 -18.53 15.88
CA ASP A 443 -47.77 -17.72 15.29
C ASP A 443 -47.48 -16.69 14.18
N GLY A 444 -47.72 -17.14 12.93
CA GLY A 444 -48.89 -16.72 12.12
C GLY A 444 -48.84 -15.37 11.39
N ALA A 445 -48.76 -15.41 10.05
CA ALA A 445 -49.78 -14.90 9.12
C ALA A 445 -49.23 -14.78 7.68
N ASP A 446 -49.94 -15.40 6.73
CA ASP A 446 -49.75 -15.30 5.29
C ASP A 446 -50.14 -13.93 4.74
N VAL A 447 -49.36 -13.37 3.81
CA VAL A 447 -49.88 -12.55 2.71
C VAL A 447 -49.08 -12.82 1.43
N VAL A 448 -49.85 -13.15 0.39
CA VAL A 448 -49.50 -13.45 -1.00
C VAL A 448 -48.95 -12.22 -1.73
N LEU A 449 -47.94 -12.38 -2.59
CA LEU A 449 -47.60 -11.40 -3.64
C LEU A 449 -47.49 -12.09 -5.01
N GLU A 450 -48.31 -11.60 -5.93
CA GLU A 450 -48.46 -12.02 -7.31
C GLU A 450 -47.27 -11.65 -8.20
N ALA A 451 -47.10 -12.44 -9.27
CA ALA A 451 -46.16 -12.23 -10.35
C ALA A 451 -46.71 -11.23 -11.39
N GLY A 452 -45.86 -10.33 -11.88
CA GLY A 452 -46.17 -9.37 -12.94
C GLY A 452 -44.94 -9.05 -13.81
N THR A 453 -45.09 -9.34 -15.09
CA THR A 453 -44.21 -9.34 -16.27
C THR A 453 -43.39 -8.08 -16.62
N GLU A 454 -42.25 -8.32 -17.30
CA GLU A 454 -41.43 -7.38 -18.10
C GLU A 454 -42.19 -6.76 -19.29
N SER A 455 -42.02 -5.45 -19.58
CA SER A 455 -41.69 -4.91 -20.92
C SER A 455 -41.57 -3.37 -20.94
N GLN A 456 -40.70 -2.87 -21.85
CA GLN A 456 -40.51 -1.49 -22.36
C GLN A 456 -39.68 -0.55 -21.45
N MET A 457 -38.67 0.20 -21.91
CA MET A 457 -38.44 0.84 -23.22
C MET A 457 -36.94 1.25 -23.36
N ARG A 458 -36.38 1.10 -24.57
CA ARG A 458 -35.06 1.58 -25.00
C ARG A 458 -35.08 3.08 -25.36
N LEU A 459 -33.88 3.66 -25.54
CA LEU A 459 -33.47 5.00 -26.01
C LEU A 459 -33.16 5.98 -24.86
N SER A 460 -31.91 6.33 -24.56
CA SER A 460 -30.93 6.90 -25.50
C SER A 460 -29.50 6.83 -24.90
N ALA A 461 -28.60 6.08 -25.54
CA ALA A 461 -27.19 5.98 -25.18
C ALA A 461 -26.36 6.27 -26.44
N ALA A 462 -26.06 7.54 -26.68
CA ALA A 462 -25.16 7.97 -27.75
C ALA A 462 -24.57 9.36 -27.41
N ALA A 463 -23.84 9.46 -26.30
CA ALA A 463 -22.91 10.58 -26.02
C ALA A 463 -22.03 10.28 -24.80
N ALA A 464 -21.20 9.22 -24.82
CA ALA A 464 -20.18 9.00 -23.77
C ALA A 464 -19.05 8.03 -24.17
N ALA A 465 -18.75 7.89 -25.47
CA ALA A 465 -17.69 6.99 -25.95
C ALA A 465 -16.50 7.79 -26.52
N ALA A 466 -15.88 8.63 -25.68
CA ALA A 466 -14.60 9.27 -25.98
C ALA A 466 -13.91 9.79 -24.70
N ALA A 467 -13.68 8.95 -23.68
CA ALA A 467 -12.89 9.34 -22.50
C ALA A 467 -12.31 8.19 -21.66
N ILE A 468 -12.08 6.98 -22.21
CA ILE A 468 -11.59 5.85 -21.40
C ILE A 468 -10.46 5.09 -22.11
N THR A 469 -9.30 5.74 -22.29
CA THR A 469 -8.04 5.03 -22.58
C THR A 469 -6.82 5.59 -21.82
N ALA A 470 -7.02 6.44 -20.80
CA ALA A 470 -5.94 6.92 -19.93
C ALA A 470 -6.24 6.56 -18.47
N GLY A 471 -5.40 5.71 -17.87
CA GLY A 471 -5.38 5.52 -16.42
C GLY A 471 -5.64 4.10 -15.94
N LEU A 472 -4.72 3.16 -16.20
CA LEU A 472 -4.56 1.96 -15.37
C LEU A 472 -3.07 1.62 -15.23
N SER A 473 -2.27 2.57 -14.73
CA SER A 473 -1.01 2.27 -14.04
C SER A 473 -1.32 2.33 -12.55
N TRP A 474 -1.76 1.21 -11.97
CA TRP A 474 -2.05 1.16 -10.54
C TRP A 474 -0.74 1.22 -9.76
N ALA A 475 -0.66 2.22 -8.90
CA ALA A 475 0.33 2.40 -7.88
C ALA A 475 0.51 1.13 -7.01
N ARG A 476 1.74 0.93 -6.51
CA ARG A 476 2.05 -0.06 -5.48
C ARG A 476 1.25 0.29 -4.21
N PRO A 477 0.41 -0.59 -3.64
CA PRO A 477 -0.33 -0.27 -2.43
C PRO A 477 0.61 -0.15 -1.21
N TYR A 478 0.36 0.87 -0.40
CA TYR A 478 1.01 1.11 0.89
C TYR A 478 0.79 -0.05 1.86
N SER A 479 1.84 -0.41 2.62
CA SER A 479 1.93 -1.67 3.38
C SER A 479 1.18 -1.72 4.71
N THR A 480 0.47 -0.67 5.13
CA THR A 480 -0.60 -0.71 6.16
C THR A 480 -1.36 0.61 6.21
N LEU A 481 -2.69 0.52 6.19
CA LEU A 481 -3.57 1.65 6.48
C LEU A 481 -3.62 1.89 8.01
N PRO A 482 -3.67 3.16 8.48
CA PRO A 482 -3.80 3.45 9.91
C PRO A 482 -5.15 2.99 10.46
N LEU A 483 -5.22 2.68 11.75
CA LEU A 483 -6.49 2.48 12.45
C LEU A 483 -7.18 3.84 12.70
N PRO A 484 -8.52 3.87 12.83
CA PRO A 484 -9.24 5.06 13.27
C PRO A 484 -8.66 5.65 14.56
N ILE A 485 -8.64 6.97 14.67
CA ILE A 485 -8.22 7.66 15.90
C ILE A 485 -9.36 7.60 16.90
N GLU A 486 -9.20 6.80 17.95
CA GLU A 486 -10.21 6.65 19.01
C GLU A 486 -10.13 7.74 20.09
N ARG A 487 -8.99 8.44 20.19
CA ARG A 487 -8.75 9.48 21.19
C ARG A 487 -8.01 10.67 20.60
N VAL A 488 -8.50 11.87 20.86
CA VAL A 488 -7.86 13.12 20.44
C VAL A 488 -6.81 13.56 21.45
N GLU A 489 -5.63 13.90 20.94
CA GLU A 489 -4.49 14.42 21.69
C GLU A 489 -4.12 15.80 21.15
N LEU A 490 -4.43 16.84 21.92
CA LEU A 490 -4.29 18.24 21.48
C LEU A 490 -2.86 18.80 21.61
N GLY A 491 -2.02 18.19 22.44
CA GLY A 491 -0.74 18.76 22.82
C GLY A 491 -0.87 20.10 23.58
N PRO A 492 0.25 20.80 23.83
CA PRO A 492 0.27 21.97 24.72
C PRO A 492 -0.27 23.26 24.09
N ARG A 493 -0.32 23.34 22.75
CA ARG A 493 -0.55 24.59 22.02
C ARG A 493 -1.92 25.24 22.33
N PRO A 494 -3.06 24.50 22.36
CA PRO A 494 -4.34 25.09 22.76
C PRO A 494 -4.33 25.72 24.15
N TYR A 495 -3.70 25.07 25.13
CA TYR A 495 -3.65 25.55 26.51
C TYR A 495 -2.77 26.79 26.63
N TYR A 496 -1.60 26.77 25.99
CA TYR A 496 -0.72 27.95 25.89
C TYR A 496 -1.47 29.17 25.30
N LEU A 497 -2.25 28.96 24.24
CA LEU A 497 -3.05 30.02 23.64
C LEU A 497 -4.07 30.58 24.62
N VAL A 498 -4.79 29.74 25.36
CA VAL A 498 -5.76 30.16 26.40
C VAL A 498 -5.07 30.95 27.50
N ASP A 499 -3.93 30.47 28.00
CA ASP A 499 -3.18 31.12 29.07
C ASP A 499 -2.68 32.51 28.64
N ALA A 500 -2.27 32.64 27.38
CA ALA A 500 -1.82 33.90 26.77
C ALA A 500 -2.97 34.89 26.47
N MET A 501 -4.24 34.49 26.61
CA MET A 501 -5.38 35.39 26.38
C MET A 501 -5.45 36.50 27.45
N SER A 502 -5.91 37.68 27.02
CA SER A 502 -6.40 38.70 27.96
C SER A 502 -7.62 38.16 28.72
N ASP A 503 -7.75 38.53 30.00
CA ASP A 503 -8.88 38.11 30.82
C ASP A 503 -10.21 38.59 30.24
N GLY A 504 -11.20 37.69 30.21
CA GLY A 504 -12.52 37.96 29.66
C GLY A 504 -13.37 36.70 29.54
N PRO A 505 -14.66 36.84 29.16
CA PRO A 505 -15.61 35.74 29.13
C PRO A 505 -15.17 34.56 28.25
N LEU A 506 -14.57 34.85 27.09
CA LEU A 506 -14.07 33.81 26.18
C LEU A 506 -12.93 33.01 26.81
N LYS A 507 -11.96 33.67 27.46
CA LYS A 507 -10.86 33.01 28.18
C LYS A 507 -11.42 32.12 29.28
N SER A 508 -12.33 32.63 30.11
CA SER A 508 -12.96 31.84 31.19
C SER A 508 -13.70 30.63 30.64
N ARG A 509 -14.40 30.78 29.51
CA ARG A 509 -15.11 29.68 28.85
C ARG A 509 -14.14 28.62 28.34
N LEU A 510 -13.10 29.02 27.59
CA LEU A 510 -12.11 28.11 27.04
C LEU A 510 -11.35 27.40 28.16
N ALA A 511 -10.86 28.12 29.16
CA ALA A 511 -10.16 27.54 30.32
C ALA A 511 -10.99 26.46 31.04
N ALA A 512 -12.31 26.65 31.17
CA ALA A 512 -13.21 25.67 31.77
C ALA A 512 -13.34 24.35 30.97
N CYS A 513 -12.94 24.34 29.70
CA CYS A 513 -12.91 23.17 28.83
C CYS A 513 -11.57 22.41 28.87
N GLY A 514 -10.59 22.83 29.67
CA GLY A 514 -9.23 22.25 29.68
C GLY A 514 -9.19 20.73 29.86
N GLU A 515 -10.07 20.20 30.72
CA GLU A 515 -10.19 18.78 31.06
C GLU A 515 -11.35 18.07 30.31
N MET A 516 -11.95 18.72 29.31
CA MET A 516 -13.03 18.12 28.53
C MET A 516 -12.49 17.00 27.63
N GLU A 517 -13.25 15.90 27.49
CA GLU A 517 -12.96 14.88 26.49
C GLU A 517 -13.14 15.44 25.07
N MET A 518 -12.06 15.41 24.29
CA MET A 518 -12.02 15.96 22.94
C MET A 518 -12.37 14.91 21.89
N LYS A 519 -13.10 15.33 20.85
CA LYS A 519 -13.50 14.47 19.73
C LYS A 519 -13.10 15.09 18.39
N PRO A 520 -12.90 14.27 17.33
CA PRO A 520 -12.67 14.80 16.00
C PRO A 520 -13.80 15.72 15.56
N SER A 521 -13.47 16.82 14.90
CA SER A 521 -14.44 17.81 14.44
C SER A 521 -14.31 18.07 12.95
N ASN A 522 -15.40 17.89 12.20
CA ASN A 522 -15.45 18.24 10.77
C ASN A 522 -15.29 19.75 10.52
N TRP A 523 -15.40 20.58 11.56
CA TRP A 523 -15.13 22.02 11.45
C TRP A 523 -13.63 22.32 11.46
N SER A 524 -12.83 21.43 12.05
CA SER A 524 -11.37 21.46 12.01
C SER A 524 -10.88 20.75 10.74
N ILE A 525 -10.29 21.53 9.83
CA ILE A 525 -9.72 21.02 8.59
C ILE A 525 -8.20 21.08 8.70
N GLY A 526 -7.55 19.93 8.61
CA GLY A 526 -6.10 19.84 8.67
C GLY A 526 -5.47 20.34 7.38
N HIS A 527 -5.08 21.62 7.35
CA HIS A 527 -4.41 22.23 6.21
C HIS A 527 -3.03 21.60 6.04
N ARG A 528 -2.80 20.99 4.87
CA ARG A 528 -1.56 20.29 4.49
C ARG A 528 -1.14 19.20 5.46
N GLY A 529 -2.15 18.55 6.06
CA GLY A 529 -1.99 17.53 7.08
C GLY A 529 -2.31 18.01 8.50
N GLY A 530 -2.44 19.32 8.75
CA GLY A 530 -2.92 19.86 10.03
C GLY A 530 -1.91 19.85 11.18
N ALA A 531 -0.63 19.60 10.89
CA ALA A 531 0.46 19.59 11.87
C ALA A 531 1.73 20.31 11.36
N ALA A 532 1.57 21.21 10.39
CA ALA A 532 2.63 21.85 9.62
C ALA A 532 3.55 22.80 10.42
N LEU A 533 3.26 23.04 11.71
CA LEU A 533 4.20 23.72 12.60
C LEU A 533 5.42 22.85 12.96
N GLN A 534 5.24 21.53 12.98
CA GLN A 534 6.26 20.59 13.46
C GLN A 534 6.51 19.40 12.54
N PHE A 535 5.67 19.20 11.53
CA PHE A 535 5.77 18.10 10.58
C PHE A 535 5.80 18.63 9.13
N PRO A 536 6.53 17.97 8.21
CA PRO A 536 6.55 18.33 6.80
C PRO A 536 5.16 18.35 6.16
N GLU A 537 4.84 19.43 5.45
CA GLU A 537 3.55 19.61 4.77
C GLU A 537 3.25 18.45 3.82
N HIS A 538 1.98 18.02 3.77
CA HIS A 538 1.49 16.92 2.93
C HIS A 538 2.25 15.61 3.09
N SER A 539 2.95 15.41 4.21
CA SER A 539 3.54 14.12 4.54
C SER A 539 2.51 13.24 5.25
N ARG A 540 2.76 11.93 5.25
CA ARG A 540 1.96 10.98 6.02
C ARG A 540 1.94 11.33 7.51
N GLU A 541 3.09 11.72 8.04
CA GLU A 541 3.29 12.06 9.46
C GLU A 541 2.50 13.30 9.84
N ALA A 542 2.52 14.35 9.00
CA ALA A 542 1.70 15.54 9.23
C ALA A 542 0.21 15.19 9.29
N ASN A 543 -0.30 14.44 8.31
CA ASN A 543 -1.70 14.02 8.27
C ASN A 543 -2.13 13.19 9.48
N LEU A 544 -1.30 12.22 9.91
CA LEU A 544 -1.59 11.42 11.09
C LEU A 544 -1.55 12.24 12.38
N ALA A 545 -0.63 13.20 12.49
CA ALA A 545 -0.59 14.12 13.61
C ALA A 545 -1.83 15.04 13.61
N GLY A 546 -2.25 15.58 12.47
CA GLY A 546 -3.49 16.36 12.34
C GLY A 546 -4.74 15.58 12.76
N ALA A 547 -4.84 14.33 12.30
CA ALA A 547 -5.93 13.43 12.72
C ALA A 547 -5.91 13.17 14.24
N ARG A 548 -4.73 12.92 14.83
CA ARG A 548 -4.57 12.79 16.30
C ARG A 548 -4.95 14.04 17.06
N MET A 549 -4.70 15.21 16.47
CA MET A 549 -5.12 16.52 16.99
C MET A 549 -6.61 16.82 16.76
N GLY A 550 -7.36 15.87 16.18
CA GLY A 550 -8.82 15.91 16.05
C GLY A 550 -9.35 16.63 14.80
N ALA A 551 -8.52 16.81 13.77
CA ALA A 551 -9.02 17.19 12.46
C ALA A 551 -10.05 16.16 11.96
N GLY A 552 -11.25 16.61 11.62
CA GLY A 552 -12.29 15.77 11.03
C GLY A 552 -12.20 15.67 9.50
N VAL A 553 -11.46 16.59 8.89
CA VAL A 553 -11.23 16.69 7.45
C VAL A 553 -9.73 16.83 7.21
N LEU A 554 -9.17 16.09 6.27
CA LEU A 554 -7.76 16.21 5.87
C LEU A 554 -7.62 16.65 4.42
N GLU A 555 -6.72 17.61 4.20
CA GLU A 555 -6.41 18.16 2.89
C GLU A 555 -5.28 17.38 2.20
N CYS A 556 -5.39 17.27 0.88
CA CYS A 556 -4.31 16.96 -0.03
C CYS A 556 -4.28 18.04 -1.11
N ASP A 557 -3.15 18.74 -1.24
CA ASP A 557 -2.93 19.67 -2.34
C ASP A 557 -2.50 18.84 -3.55
N VAL A 558 -3.44 18.57 -4.44
CA VAL A 558 -3.26 17.66 -5.54
C VAL A 558 -2.47 18.36 -6.63
N SER A 559 -1.29 17.86 -6.95
CA SER A 559 -0.51 18.16 -8.17
C SER A 559 -0.31 16.88 -8.99
N PHE A 560 0.33 16.96 -10.17
CA PHE A 560 0.62 15.78 -10.99
C PHE A 560 2.09 15.64 -11.37
N THR A 561 2.54 14.39 -11.46
CA THR A 561 3.90 14.00 -11.87
C THR A 561 4.08 13.97 -13.38
N LYS A 562 5.31 13.79 -13.86
CA LYS A 562 5.63 13.67 -15.30
C LYS A 562 4.84 12.57 -16.01
N ASP A 563 4.56 11.48 -15.31
CA ASP A 563 3.74 10.34 -15.72
C ASP A 563 2.26 10.48 -15.32
N ARG A 564 1.81 11.71 -15.04
CA ARG A 564 0.42 12.12 -14.80
C ARG A 564 -0.24 11.42 -13.61
N GLN A 565 0.56 10.97 -12.64
CA GLN A 565 0.04 10.46 -11.38
C GLN A 565 -0.20 11.63 -10.42
N LEU A 566 -1.27 11.55 -9.64
CA LEU A 566 -1.65 12.63 -8.72
C LEU A 566 -0.92 12.46 -7.38
N VAL A 567 -0.34 13.53 -6.85
CA VAL A 567 0.43 13.53 -5.59
C VAL A 567 0.06 14.72 -4.71
N CYS A 568 0.23 14.59 -3.39
CA CYS A 568 -0.03 15.68 -2.45
C CYS A 568 1.24 16.53 -2.27
N ARG A 569 1.23 17.79 -2.72
CA ARG A 569 2.28 18.81 -2.54
C ARG A 569 1.69 20.22 -2.62
N HIS A 570 2.28 21.16 -1.89
CA HIS A 570 1.74 22.51 -1.76
C HIS A 570 1.65 23.26 -3.10
N SER A 571 2.58 23.03 -4.00
CA SER A 571 2.56 23.56 -5.37
C SER A 571 3.21 22.56 -6.32
N GLN A 572 2.97 22.71 -7.62
CA GLN A 572 3.63 21.85 -8.60
C GLN A 572 5.15 22.03 -8.59
N CYS A 573 5.69 23.18 -8.18
CA CYS A 573 7.12 23.52 -8.24
C CYS A 573 7.74 23.89 -6.89
N ASP A 574 7.36 23.19 -5.81
CA ASP A 574 7.84 23.43 -4.45
C ASP A 574 8.85 22.38 -3.95
N LEU A 575 9.23 21.39 -4.76
CA LEU A 575 9.99 20.24 -4.25
C LEU A 575 11.33 20.64 -3.66
N HIS A 576 11.94 21.71 -4.17
CA HIS A 576 13.23 22.21 -3.70
C HIS A 576 13.19 22.83 -2.30
N THR A 577 12.03 23.33 -1.83
CA THR A 577 11.86 23.85 -0.48
C THR A 577 11.14 22.88 0.45
N THR A 578 10.42 21.89 -0.08
CA THR A 578 9.59 20.98 0.72
C THR A 578 10.12 19.54 0.78
N THR A 579 11.18 19.22 0.04
CA THR A 579 11.80 17.89 0.03
C THR A 579 13.33 17.95 0.00
N ASN A 580 13.98 16.79 0.03
CA ASN A 580 15.42 16.64 -0.14
C ASN A 580 15.89 16.61 -1.61
N ILE A 581 15.06 16.95 -2.60
CA ILE A 581 15.37 16.71 -4.03
C ILE A 581 16.71 17.32 -4.48
N VAL A 582 17.10 18.49 -3.96
CA VAL A 582 18.33 19.18 -4.36
C VAL A 582 19.60 18.45 -3.93
N THR A 583 19.54 17.60 -2.89
CA THR A 583 20.66 16.77 -2.42
C THR A 583 20.67 15.37 -3.05
N VAL A 584 19.72 15.07 -3.92
CA VAL A 584 19.68 13.82 -4.71
C VAL A 584 20.16 14.14 -6.13
N PRO A 585 21.44 13.90 -6.48
CA PRO A 585 22.07 14.47 -7.68
C PRO A 585 21.32 14.16 -8.98
N GLU A 586 20.83 12.93 -9.15
CA GLU A 586 20.13 12.48 -10.34
C GLU A 586 18.71 13.08 -10.49
N LEU A 587 18.10 13.54 -9.38
CA LEU A 587 16.79 14.21 -9.40
C LEU A 587 16.95 15.73 -9.45
N ASN A 588 17.94 16.28 -8.75
CA ASN A 588 18.32 17.69 -8.85
C ASN A 588 18.66 18.08 -10.30
N ALA A 589 19.34 17.20 -11.04
CA ALA A 589 19.64 17.41 -12.46
C ALA A 589 18.41 17.47 -13.37
N LYS A 590 17.25 16.98 -12.91
CA LYS A 590 15.97 17.01 -13.66
C LYS A 590 15.12 18.22 -13.34
N CYS A 591 15.41 18.92 -12.25
CA CYS A 591 14.75 20.16 -11.90
C CYS A 591 14.86 21.16 -13.06
N ARG A 592 13.81 21.94 -13.30
CA ARG A 592 13.85 23.06 -14.26
C ARG A 592 15.04 23.96 -14.02
N GLN A 593 15.31 24.23 -12.75
CA GLN A 593 16.53 24.84 -12.30
C GLN A 593 17.15 23.95 -11.22
N PRO A 594 18.21 23.19 -11.56
CA PRO A 594 19.03 22.52 -10.57
C PRO A 594 19.64 23.53 -9.59
N PHE A 595 19.97 23.08 -8.38
CA PHE A 595 20.58 23.92 -7.36
C PHE A 595 21.75 24.76 -7.89
N ARG A 596 21.65 26.07 -7.66
CA ARG A 596 22.69 27.07 -7.88
C ARG A 596 23.10 27.66 -6.52
N PRO A 597 24.37 27.58 -6.14
CA PRO A 597 24.84 28.19 -4.90
C PRO A 597 24.79 29.70 -4.98
N ALA A 598 24.66 30.35 -3.82
CA ALA A 598 24.81 31.79 -3.68
C ALA A 598 26.21 32.23 -4.13
N GLY A 599 26.29 33.37 -4.80
CA GLY A 599 27.55 33.91 -5.29
C GLY A 599 27.38 35.18 -6.12
N LYS A 600 28.40 36.05 -6.15
CA LYS A 600 28.42 37.30 -6.94
C LYS A 600 27.21 38.23 -6.71
N GLY A 601 26.63 38.22 -5.51
CA GLY A 601 25.45 39.02 -5.16
C GLY A 601 24.11 38.36 -5.49
N GLU A 602 24.11 37.16 -6.07
CA GLU A 602 22.91 36.35 -6.31
C GLU A 602 22.65 35.38 -5.16
N ALA A 603 21.38 35.22 -4.79
CA ALA A 603 20.95 34.24 -3.80
C ALA A 603 20.98 32.82 -4.36
N ALA A 604 21.17 31.85 -3.46
CA ALA A 604 21.03 30.43 -3.79
C ALA A 604 19.62 30.14 -4.30
N SER A 605 19.51 29.33 -5.34
CA SER A 605 18.24 29.10 -6.03
C SER A 605 18.14 27.72 -6.66
N ALA A 606 16.93 27.18 -6.66
CA ALA A 606 16.52 25.96 -7.33
C ALA A 606 15.04 26.08 -7.70
N GLU A 607 14.58 25.35 -8.70
CA GLU A 607 13.16 25.20 -9.05
C GLU A 607 12.94 23.77 -9.53
N CYS A 608 12.24 22.98 -8.72
CA CYS A 608 12.04 21.56 -8.95
C CYS A 608 10.54 21.25 -8.89
N CYS A 609 9.99 20.68 -9.96
CA CYS A 609 8.57 20.44 -10.08
C CYS A 609 8.21 18.95 -10.04
N THR A 610 7.03 18.62 -9.51
CA THR A 610 6.48 17.26 -9.58
C THR A 610 6.34 16.79 -11.02
N SER A 611 6.01 17.69 -11.95
CA SER A 611 5.92 17.41 -13.40
C SER A 611 7.27 17.14 -14.10
N ASP A 612 8.40 17.36 -13.45
CA ASP A 612 9.73 17.07 -13.99
C ASP A 612 10.15 15.60 -13.77
N ILE A 613 9.54 14.93 -12.78
CA ILE A 613 9.92 13.59 -12.31
C ILE A 613 8.72 12.62 -12.33
N THR A 614 8.98 11.32 -12.41
CA THR A 614 7.90 10.30 -12.33
C THR A 614 7.42 10.09 -10.90
N LEU A 615 6.27 9.44 -10.71
CA LEU A 615 5.81 9.03 -9.38
C LEU A 615 6.86 8.18 -8.66
N ALA A 616 7.46 7.22 -9.35
CA ALA A 616 8.48 6.35 -8.77
C ALA A 616 9.70 7.15 -8.27
N GLU A 617 10.05 8.24 -8.93
CA GLU A 617 11.13 9.14 -8.52
C GLU A 617 10.71 10.05 -7.36
N PHE A 618 9.49 10.61 -7.43
CA PHE A 618 8.91 11.37 -6.33
C PHE A 618 8.89 10.55 -5.04
N LYS A 619 8.54 9.26 -5.11
CA LYS A 619 8.53 8.33 -3.97
C LYS A 619 9.90 8.05 -3.34
N ARG A 620 10.99 8.51 -3.95
CA ARG A 620 12.34 8.42 -3.36
C ARG A 620 12.69 9.63 -2.50
N LEU A 621 11.85 10.67 -2.50
CA LEU A 621 12.09 11.91 -1.79
C LEU A 621 11.66 11.80 -0.31
N CYS A 622 12.40 12.48 0.54
CA CYS A 622 12.04 12.79 1.91
C CYS A 622 11.39 14.17 1.94
N ALA A 623 10.16 14.27 2.42
CA ALA A 623 9.55 15.55 2.77
C ALA A 623 10.29 16.16 3.98
N LYS A 624 10.41 17.49 3.96
CA LYS A 624 10.97 18.31 5.05
C LYS A 624 10.09 19.53 5.31
N MET A 625 10.38 20.25 6.38
CA MET A 625 9.72 21.53 6.64
C MET A 625 9.94 22.48 5.46
N ASP A 626 8.93 23.22 5.06
CA ASP A 626 9.07 24.21 3.99
C ASP A 626 10.05 25.33 4.39
N GLY A 627 10.96 25.66 3.48
CA GLY A 627 11.98 26.69 3.66
C GLY A 627 13.32 26.37 2.98
N PHE A 628 14.11 27.40 2.70
CA PHE A 628 15.46 27.26 2.14
C PHE A 628 16.40 28.38 2.63
N ASN A 629 17.70 28.11 2.62
CA ASN A 629 18.72 29.11 2.94
C ASN A 629 19.17 29.84 1.67
N ALA A 630 18.74 31.09 1.49
CA ALA A 630 19.09 31.93 0.35
C ALA A 630 20.58 32.29 0.26
N SER A 631 21.36 32.11 1.32
CA SER A 631 22.82 32.36 1.34
C SER A 631 23.65 31.09 1.12
N ALA A 632 23.00 29.96 0.87
CA ALA A 632 23.67 28.67 0.84
C ALA A 632 24.68 28.51 -0.30
N THR A 633 25.83 27.92 0.00
CA THR A 633 26.87 27.59 -0.99
C THR A 633 26.94 26.10 -1.32
N SER A 634 26.18 25.26 -0.60
CA SER A 634 26.00 23.83 -0.88
C SER A 634 24.52 23.45 -0.89
N ALA A 635 24.19 22.29 -1.48
CA ALA A 635 22.82 21.81 -1.55
C ALA A 635 22.27 21.43 -0.17
N GLU A 636 23.11 20.90 0.72
CA GLU A 636 22.74 20.57 2.09
C GLU A 636 22.39 21.82 2.90
N ASP A 637 23.20 22.87 2.78
CA ASP A 637 22.96 24.15 3.45
C ASP A 637 21.71 24.84 2.88
N TYR A 638 21.45 24.70 1.57
CA TYR A 638 20.24 25.23 0.94
C TYR A 638 18.96 24.68 1.57
N LEU A 639 18.97 23.41 1.97
CA LEU A 639 17.82 22.79 2.63
C LEU A 639 17.68 23.19 4.11
N ALA A 640 18.70 23.75 4.76
CA ALA A 640 18.68 24.14 6.18
C ALA A 640 17.99 25.50 6.43
N GLY A 641 16.82 25.71 5.82
CA GLY A 641 16.08 26.98 5.84
C GLY A 641 14.76 26.97 6.61
N THR A 642 14.56 26.02 7.53
CA THR A 642 13.34 25.94 8.35
C THR A 642 13.19 27.21 9.18
N ALA A 643 12.02 27.85 9.13
CA ALA A 643 11.74 29.04 9.92
C ALA A 643 11.88 28.72 11.43
N GLY A 644 12.53 29.60 12.21
CA GLY A 644 12.88 29.31 13.62
C GLY A 644 11.71 29.15 14.60
N TRP A 645 10.47 29.42 14.16
CA TRP A 645 9.24 29.15 14.92
C TRP A 645 8.58 27.80 14.53
N ARG A 646 9.16 27.10 13.55
CA ARG A 646 8.91 25.69 13.23
C ARG A 646 10.07 24.84 13.79
N THR A 647 9.96 23.52 13.70
CA THR A 647 11.01 22.61 14.17
C THR A 647 11.28 21.50 13.17
N ASP A 648 12.55 21.09 13.07
CA ASP A 648 12.95 19.90 12.32
C ASP A 648 12.95 18.62 13.18
N LEU A 649 12.56 18.72 14.45
CA LEU A 649 12.57 17.60 15.41
C LEU A 649 11.83 16.36 14.89
N TYR A 650 10.73 16.56 14.16
CA TYR A 650 9.93 15.48 13.56
C TYR A 650 10.02 15.47 12.02
N ALA A 651 10.98 16.18 11.44
CA ALA A 651 11.16 16.36 10.00
C ALA A 651 12.43 15.69 9.46
N THR A 652 12.77 14.50 9.97
CA THR A 652 13.98 13.76 9.57
C THR A 652 13.90 13.20 8.15
N CYS A 653 12.78 12.56 7.80
CA CYS A 653 12.43 12.18 6.43
C CYS A 653 10.92 11.91 6.38
N GLY A 654 10.12 12.96 6.13
CA GLY A 654 8.67 12.82 6.02
C GLY A 654 8.29 11.99 4.80
N THR A 655 7.27 11.15 4.92
CA THR A 655 6.83 10.29 3.82
C THR A 655 5.98 11.08 2.83
N VAL A 656 6.45 11.23 1.59
CA VAL A 656 5.64 11.84 0.53
C VAL A 656 4.46 10.95 0.10
N MET A 657 3.34 11.55 -0.27
CA MET A 657 2.09 10.84 -0.55
C MET A 657 1.61 11.01 -1.99
N GLU A 658 1.21 9.91 -2.60
CA GLU A 658 0.36 9.89 -3.78
C GLU A 658 -1.07 10.19 -3.33
N HIS A 659 -1.86 10.83 -4.18
CA HIS A 659 -3.25 11.14 -3.89
C HIS A 659 -4.07 9.88 -3.54
N GLY A 660 -3.88 8.75 -4.23
CA GLY A 660 -4.59 7.50 -3.92
C GLY A 660 -4.29 6.96 -2.51
N GLU A 661 -3.06 7.13 -2.02
CA GLU A 661 -2.67 6.69 -0.68
C GLU A 661 -3.19 7.63 0.41
N HIS A 662 -3.24 8.93 0.11
CA HIS A 662 -3.89 9.90 0.98
C HIS A 662 -5.36 9.55 1.16
N ILE A 663 -6.07 9.28 0.06
CA ILE A 663 -7.47 8.83 0.10
C ILE A 663 -7.61 7.58 0.98
N ALA A 664 -6.80 6.55 0.73
CA ALA A 664 -6.88 5.30 1.48
C ALA A 664 -6.60 5.50 2.99
N MET A 665 -5.63 6.36 3.32
CA MET A 665 -5.30 6.71 4.71
C MET A 665 -6.46 7.45 5.39
N VAL A 666 -7.02 8.47 4.76
CA VAL A 666 -8.12 9.27 5.32
C VAL A 666 -9.39 8.42 5.48
N GLU A 667 -9.67 7.51 4.54
CA GLU A 667 -10.78 6.55 4.67
C GLU A 667 -10.57 5.59 5.85
N ALA A 668 -9.35 5.07 6.03
CA ALA A 668 -9.04 4.18 7.14
C ALA A 668 -9.13 4.88 8.51
N LEU A 669 -8.87 6.19 8.55
CA LEU A 669 -9.07 7.02 9.74
C LEU A 669 -10.55 7.34 10.02
N GLY A 670 -11.46 7.09 9.05
CA GLY A 670 -12.87 7.45 9.15
C GLY A 670 -13.17 8.94 8.98
N LEU A 671 -12.28 9.69 8.31
CA LEU A 671 -12.35 11.16 8.18
C LEU A 671 -12.88 11.62 6.82
N ARG A 672 -13.15 12.91 6.65
CA ARG A 672 -13.57 13.51 5.37
C ARG A 672 -12.35 14.06 4.60
N HIS A 673 -12.53 14.30 3.31
CA HIS A 673 -11.47 14.75 2.41
C HIS A 673 -11.72 16.18 1.94
N SER A 674 -10.66 16.97 1.81
CA SER A 674 -10.72 18.26 1.11
C SER A 674 -9.56 18.40 0.10
N PRO A 675 -9.65 17.77 -1.08
CA PRO A 675 -8.59 17.82 -2.09
C PRO A 675 -8.56 19.16 -2.83
N GLU A 676 -7.44 19.88 -2.80
CA GLU A 676 -7.24 21.10 -3.61
C GLU A 676 -6.61 20.76 -4.95
N LEU A 677 -7.26 21.09 -6.07
CA LEU A 677 -6.65 20.99 -7.38
C LEU A 677 -5.71 22.19 -7.62
N LYS A 678 -4.40 21.97 -7.54
CA LYS A 678 -3.42 23.04 -7.72
C LYS A 678 -3.33 23.52 -9.15
N ALA A 679 -3.17 24.82 -9.34
CA ALA A 679 -2.91 25.41 -10.65
C ALA A 679 -1.61 24.82 -11.27
N PRO A 680 -1.65 24.28 -12.50
CA PRO A 680 -0.45 23.78 -13.15
C PRO A 680 0.59 24.90 -13.36
N LYS A 681 1.85 24.59 -13.10
CA LYS A 681 3.02 25.42 -13.45
C LYS A 681 3.67 24.95 -14.75
N VAL A 682 2.93 24.26 -15.60
CA VAL A 682 3.30 23.83 -16.96
C VAL A 682 2.30 24.40 -17.95
N ALA A 683 2.69 24.52 -19.22
CA ALA A 683 1.73 24.79 -20.28
C ALA A 683 0.72 23.63 -20.39
N MET A 684 -0.56 23.98 -20.45
CA MET A 684 -1.65 23.02 -20.68
C MET A 684 -2.13 23.15 -22.14
N PRO A 685 -2.39 22.03 -22.85
CA PRO A 685 -2.32 20.65 -22.38
C PRO A 685 -0.88 20.17 -22.15
N PHE A 686 -0.64 19.53 -21.01
CA PHE A 686 0.66 18.96 -20.67
C PHE A 686 0.94 17.76 -21.58
N GLN A 687 2.15 17.70 -22.14
CA GLN A 687 2.57 16.66 -23.10
C GLN A 687 1.63 16.51 -24.31
N GLY A 688 0.91 17.58 -24.68
CA GLY A 688 0.12 17.69 -25.90
C GLY A 688 -1.35 17.29 -25.77
N ASP A 689 -1.72 16.47 -24.78
CA ASP A 689 -3.07 15.91 -24.67
C ASP A 689 -3.67 15.90 -23.25
N TYR A 690 -2.91 16.20 -22.19
CA TYR A 690 -3.43 16.24 -20.82
C TYR A 690 -3.91 17.65 -20.46
N THR A 691 -5.20 17.90 -20.62
CA THR A 691 -5.88 19.19 -20.43
C THR A 691 -6.21 19.47 -18.96
N GLN A 692 -6.50 20.74 -18.64
CA GLN A 692 -6.95 21.16 -17.31
C GLN A 692 -8.22 20.41 -16.87
N ARG A 693 -9.19 20.20 -17.77
CA ARG A 693 -10.42 19.46 -17.47
C ARG A 693 -10.16 17.99 -17.15
N GLN A 694 -9.23 17.34 -17.85
CA GLN A 694 -8.85 15.96 -17.53
C GLN A 694 -8.16 15.86 -16.18
N TYR A 695 -7.36 16.85 -15.81
CA TYR A 695 -6.75 16.92 -14.50
C TYR A 695 -7.80 17.11 -13.38
N ALA A 696 -8.74 18.03 -13.56
CA ALA A 696 -9.87 18.22 -12.66
C ALA A 696 -10.73 16.95 -12.54
N GLN A 697 -10.96 16.24 -13.66
CA GLN A 697 -11.70 14.98 -13.67
C GLN A 697 -10.95 13.85 -12.98
N GLN A 698 -9.65 13.70 -13.24
CA GLN A 698 -8.83 12.63 -12.66
C GLN A 698 -8.82 12.70 -11.13
N MET A 699 -8.82 13.90 -10.55
CA MET A 699 -8.93 14.08 -9.11
C MET A 699 -10.23 13.47 -8.57
N VAL A 700 -11.38 13.77 -9.17
CA VAL A 700 -12.69 13.19 -8.80
C VAL A 700 -12.73 11.68 -9.03
N ASP A 701 -12.16 11.21 -10.14
CA ASP A 701 -12.15 9.79 -10.47
C ASP A 701 -11.34 8.97 -9.45
N ASN A 702 -10.29 9.53 -8.85
CA ASN A 702 -9.57 8.86 -7.76
C ASN A 702 -10.51 8.53 -6.58
N TYR A 703 -11.40 9.46 -6.20
CA TYR A 703 -12.40 9.25 -5.13
C TYR A 703 -13.46 8.24 -5.52
N LYS A 704 -13.98 8.33 -6.75
CA LYS A 704 -14.95 7.36 -7.27
C LYS A 704 -14.39 5.94 -7.29
N ARG A 705 -13.15 5.77 -7.76
CA ARG A 705 -12.47 4.46 -7.78
C ARG A 705 -12.24 3.90 -6.37
N ALA A 706 -11.98 4.77 -5.40
CA ALA A 706 -11.85 4.38 -3.99
C ALA A 706 -13.20 4.12 -3.29
N GLY A 707 -14.33 4.33 -3.97
CA GLY A 707 -15.66 4.13 -3.39
C GLY A 707 -16.06 5.20 -2.36
N VAL A 708 -15.40 6.36 -2.36
CA VAL A 708 -15.71 7.45 -1.44
C VAL A 708 -16.94 8.21 -1.94
N PRO A 709 -18.02 8.33 -1.13
CA PRO A 709 -19.19 9.07 -1.54
C PRO A 709 -18.88 10.57 -1.64
N ALA A 710 -19.47 11.24 -2.64
CA ALA A 710 -19.27 12.68 -2.87
C ALA A 710 -19.56 13.53 -1.62
N SER A 711 -20.48 13.11 -0.76
CA SER A 711 -20.81 13.77 0.51
C SER A 711 -19.63 13.85 1.51
N ARG A 712 -18.59 13.03 1.34
CA ARG A 712 -17.37 13.03 2.15
C ARG A 712 -16.20 13.78 1.51
N VAL A 713 -16.39 14.38 0.33
CA VAL A 713 -15.33 15.07 -0.42
C VAL A 713 -15.71 16.52 -0.65
N GLN A 714 -14.85 17.43 -0.19
CA GLN A 714 -14.96 18.87 -0.36
C GLN A 714 -13.85 19.34 -1.31
N ALA A 715 -14.07 19.17 -2.61
CA ALA A 715 -13.07 19.54 -3.62
C ALA A 715 -12.85 21.07 -3.64
N GLN A 716 -11.61 21.49 -3.84
CA GLN A 716 -11.23 22.90 -3.85
C GLN A 716 -10.44 23.26 -5.12
N SER A 717 -10.56 24.49 -5.61
CA SER A 717 -9.67 25.07 -6.62
C SER A 717 -9.67 26.60 -6.52
N PHE A 718 -8.57 27.24 -6.87
CA PHE A 718 -8.49 28.69 -7.11
C PHE A 718 -9.07 29.10 -8.47
N GLN A 719 -9.26 28.15 -9.39
CA GLN A 719 -9.79 28.42 -10.73
C GLN A 719 -11.30 28.14 -10.75
N LEU A 720 -12.07 29.17 -11.10
CA LEU A 720 -13.54 29.07 -11.21
C LEU A 720 -13.95 27.99 -12.21
N GLU A 721 -13.21 27.85 -13.30
CA GLU A 721 -13.47 26.90 -14.38
C GLU A 721 -13.43 25.44 -13.91
N ASP A 722 -12.60 25.11 -12.91
CA ASP A 722 -12.55 23.77 -12.33
C ASP A 722 -13.83 23.48 -11.52
N VAL A 723 -14.30 24.47 -10.75
CA VAL A 723 -15.54 24.36 -9.95
C VAL A 723 -16.76 24.27 -10.86
N LEU A 724 -16.84 25.11 -11.90
CA LEU A 724 -17.92 25.05 -12.89
C LEU A 724 -17.91 23.73 -13.65
N TYR A 725 -16.73 23.21 -13.99
CA TYR A 725 -16.60 21.89 -14.58
C TYR A 725 -17.17 20.79 -13.67
N TRP A 726 -16.84 20.78 -12.37
CA TRP A 726 -17.41 19.79 -11.46
C TRP A 726 -18.91 19.98 -11.23
N LEU A 727 -19.44 21.20 -11.24
CA LEU A 727 -20.88 21.45 -11.17
C LEU A 727 -21.62 20.87 -12.37
N GLU A 728 -21.02 20.92 -13.56
CA GLU A 728 -21.59 20.42 -14.81
C GLU A 728 -21.39 18.90 -14.96
N ALA A 729 -20.14 18.43 -14.89
CA ALA A 729 -19.76 17.05 -15.20
C ALA A 729 -19.91 16.09 -14.00
N GLU A 730 -19.83 16.63 -12.77
CA GLU A 730 -19.74 15.85 -11.54
C GLU A 730 -20.68 16.38 -10.44
N PRO A 731 -21.99 16.56 -10.70
CA PRO A 731 -22.86 17.39 -9.88
C PRO A 731 -22.97 16.98 -8.41
N GLU A 732 -22.73 15.71 -8.07
CA GLU A 732 -22.67 15.28 -6.66
C GLU A 732 -21.43 15.81 -5.93
N PHE A 733 -20.27 15.81 -6.59
CA PHE A 733 -19.02 16.37 -6.07
C PHE A 733 -19.02 17.90 -6.19
N GLY A 734 -19.47 18.45 -7.33
CA GLY A 734 -19.54 19.88 -7.59
C GLY A 734 -20.43 20.64 -6.59
N ARG A 735 -21.52 20.03 -6.11
CA ARG A 735 -22.35 20.62 -5.03
C ARG A 735 -21.61 20.83 -3.72
N ASN A 736 -20.58 20.03 -3.45
CA ASN A 736 -19.74 20.11 -2.24
C ASN A 736 -18.41 20.82 -2.51
N ALA A 737 -18.16 21.26 -3.75
CA ALA A 737 -16.93 21.93 -4.11
C ALA A 737 -16.91 23.38 -3.61
N MET A 738 -15.72 23.86 -3.27
CA MET A 738 -15.47 25.23 -2.84
C MET A 738 -14.53 25.94 -3.80
N LEU A 739 -14.84 27.21 -4.07
CA LEU A 739 -13.92 28.11 -4.79
C LEU A 739 -13.00 28.79 -3.77
N LEU A 740 -11.69 28.58 -3.90
CA LEU A 740 -10.69 29.32 -3.13
C LEU A 740 -10.59 30.73 -3.72
N ASP A 741 -10.90 31.72 -2.89
CA ASP A 741 -10.98 33.11 -3.32
C ASP A 741 -9.79 33.93 -2.77
N GLU A 742 -8.81 34.23 -3.61
CA GLU A 742 -7.66 35.08 -3.27
C GLU A 742 -7.68 36.47 -3.93
N THR A 743 -8.75 36.83 -4.64
CA THR A 743 -8.74 38.12 -5.34
C THR A 743 -9.20 39.23 -4.41
N ASP A 744 -8.35 40.23 -4.22
CA ASP A 744 -8.67 41.45 -3.47
C ASP A 744 -9.53 42.41 -4.32
N ASP A 745 -10.77 41.99 -4.62
CA ASP A 745 -11.76 42.82 -5.32
C ASP A 745 -12.62 43.57 -4.30
N ALA A 746 -11.98 44.30 -3.37
CA ALA A 746 -12.68 45.02 -2.30
C ALA A 746 -13.78 45.97 -2.82
N ASP A 747 -13.65 46.47 -4.05
CA ASP A 747 -14.58 47.41 -4.68
C ASP A 747 -15.81 46.75 -5.38
N ASP A 748 -15.76 45.46 -5.77
CA ASP A 748 -16.88 44.70 -6.39
C ASP A 748 -17.11 43.30 -5.79
N SER A 749 -16.73 43.10 -4.53
CA SER A 749 -16.94 41.82 -3.83
C SER A 749 -18.39 41.35 -3.90
N ALA A 750 -19.35 42.28 -3.80
CA ALA A 750 -20.77 41.99 -3.89
C ALA A 750 -21.27 41.56 -5.27
N GLY A 751 -20.76 42.16 -6.35
CA GLY A 751 -21.09 41.76 -7.71
C GLY A 751 -20.44 40.42 -8.05
N LYS A 752 -19.19 40.22 -7.64
CA LYS A 752 -18.47 38.96 -7.79
C LYS A 752 -19.20 37.80 -7.12
N LEU A 753 -19.49 37.90 -5.82
CA LEU A 753 -20.17 36.85 -5.07
C LEU A 753 -21.54 36.51 -5.66
N ARG A 754 -22.26 37.52 -6.17
CA ARG A 754 -23.52 37.30 -6.88
C ARG A 754 -23.32 36.49 -8.15
N ARG A 755 -22.34 36.85 -8.99
CA ARG A 755 -22.01 36.09 -10.21
C ARG A 755 -21.63 34.64 -9.89
N LEU A 756 -20.88 34.41 -8.81
CA LEU A 756 -20.52 33.07 -8.35
C LEU A 756 -21.75 32.25 -7.93
N ALA A 757 -22.64 32.84 -7.11
CA ALA A 757 -23.87 32.19 -6.69
C ALA A 757 -24.80 31.87 -7.88
N GLU A 758 -24.92 32.81 -8.83
CA GLU A 758 -25.68 32.64 -10.08
C GLU A 758 -25.07 31.54 -10.98
N ALA A 759 -23.75 31.38 -10.95
CA ALA A 759 -23.04 30.30 -11.64
C ALA A 759 -23.14 28.94 -10.93
N GLY A 760 -23.81 28.87 -9.77
CA GLY A 760 -24.08 27.64 -9.04
C GLY A 760 -23.05 27.27 -7.96
N VAL A 761 -22.04 28.11 -7.72
CA VAL A 761 -21.09 27.93 -6.61
C VAL A 761 -21.86 27.97 -5.28
N ARG A 762 -21.61 26.98 -4.42
CA ARG A 762 -22.29 26.85 -3.11
C ARG A 762 -21.43 27.26 -1.93
N THR A 763 -20.11 27.16 -2.07
CA THR A 763 -19.17 27.48 -1.00
C THR A 763 -18.02 28.30 -1.56
N VAL A 764 -17.72 29.40 -0.88
CA VAL A 764 -16.50 30.20 -1.11
C VAL A 764 -15.55 30.01 0.04
N ALA A 765 -14.25 30.00 -0.27
CA ALA A 765 -13.18 29.79 0.68
C ALA A 765 -12.14 30.91 0.57
N PRO A 766 -12.37 32.09 1.15
CA PRO A 766 -11.40 33.19 1.17
C PRO A 766 -10.39 33.05 2.34
N PRO A 767 -9.27 33.79 2.28
CA PRO A 767 -8.35 33.84 3.39
C PRO A 767 -8.96 34.55 4.62
N LEU A 768 -8.54 34.17 5.83
CA LEU A 768 -9.00 34.71 7.11
C LEU A 768 -9.14 36.25 7.16
N PRO A 769 -8.16 37.05 6.69
CA PRO A 769 -8.26 38.51 6.72
C PRO A 769 -9.42 39.08 5.88
N TYR A 770 -9.94 38.36 4.89
CA TYR A 770 -11.06 38.86 4.07
C TYR A 770 -12.40 38.79 4.79
N LEU A 771 -12.50 37.95 5.82
CA LEU A 771 -13.75 37.67 6.52
C LEU A 771 -14.00 38.59 7.70
N LEU A 772 -12.93 39.22 8.21
CA LEU A 772 -12.97 40.05 9.40
C LEU A 772 -12.50 41.47 9.08
N ARG A 773 -12.96 42.41 9.88
CA ARG A 773 -12.46 43.78 9.95
C ARG A 773 -12.36 44.20 11.40
N VAL A 774 -11.57 45.24 11.64
CA VAL A 774 -11.55 45.93 12.93
C VAL A 774 -12.57 47.07 12.88
N ASP A 775 -13.55 47.06 13.79
CA ASP A 775 -14.53 48.15 13.90
C ASP A 775 -13.92 49.41 14.55
N GLU A 776 -14.66 50.52 14.57
CA GLU A 776 -14.21 51.79 15.18
C GLU A 776 -13.87 51.64 16.69
N GLY A 777 -14.39 50.61 17.35
CA GLY A 777 -14.12 50.27 18.74
C GLY A 777 -12.94 49.30 18.94
N GLY A 778 -12.20 48.97 17.88
CA GLY A 778 -11.06 48.04 17.95
C GLY A 778 -11.45 46.57 18.09
N ARG A 779 -12.70 46.20 17.77
CA ARG A 779 -13.19 44.82 17.87
C ARG A 779 -13.25 44.15 16.51
N LEU A 780 -13.07 42.83 16.51
CA LEU A 780 -13.25 42.00 15.33
C LEU A 780 -14.74 41.90 14.99
N ALA A 781 -15.10 42.18 13.75
CA ALA A 781 -16.45 42.05 13.24
C ALA A 781 -16.42 41.47 11.81
N ALA A 782 -17.54 40.90 11.36
CA ALA A 782 -17.65 40.43 9.98
C ALA A 782 -17.35 41.56 8.97
N SER A 783 -16.60 41.23 7.92
CA SER A 783 -16.36 42.10 6.77
C SER A 783 -17.63 42.27 5.91
N GLU A 784 -17.59 43.18 4.94
CA GLU A 784 -18.67 43.33 3.96
C GLU A 784 -18.78 42.09 3.08
N TYR A 785 -17.65 41.55 2.61
CA TYR A 785 -17.57 40.25 1.92
C TYR A 785 -18.30 39.14 2.68
N ALA A 786 -18.00 38.97 3.98
CA ALA A 786 -18.59 37.92 4.81
C ALA A 786 -20.11 38.06 4.94
N ARG A 787 -20.60 39.29 5.17
CA ARG A 787 -22.04 39.56 5.24
C ARG A 787 -22.71 39.26 3.90
N ARG A 788 -22.07 39.68 2.81
CA ARG A 788 -22.64 39.56 1.47
C ARG A 788 -22.70 38.10 1.00
N ALA A 789 -21.67 37.30 1.30
CA ALA A 789 -21.68 35.87 1.04
C ALA A 789 -22.84 35.17 1.76
N LYS A 790 -23.08 35.50 3.05
CA LYS A 790 -24.23 34.99 3.80
C LYS A 790 -25.57 35.40 3.21
N GLU A 791 -25.74 36.67 2.82
CA GLU A 791 -26.98 37.17 2.20
C GLU A 791 -27.32 36.42 0.91
N LEU A 792 -26.30 35.99 0.17
CA LEU A 792 -26.43 35.21 -1.06
C LEU A 792 -26.60 33.69 -0.81
N GLY A 793 -26.59 33.25 0.45
CA GLY A 793 -26.71 31.84 0.83
C GLY A 793 -25.48 31.01 0.49
N LEU A 794 -24.32 31.64 0.31
CA LEU A 794 -23.05 30.92 0.11
C LEU A 794 -22.54 30.41 1.46
N GLY A 795 -22.12 29.14 1.48
CA GLY A 795 -21.31 28.62 2.57
C GLY A 795 -19.93 29.29 2.58
N ILE A 796 -19.36 29.46 3.77
CA ILE A 796 -18.05 30.10 3.96
C ILE A 796 -17.14 29.13 4.70
N ILE A 797 -16.03 28.75 4.10
CA ILE A 797 -14.89 28.07 4.75
C ILE A 797 -13.71 29.03 4.68
N THR A 798 -12.70 28.96 5.56
CA THR A 798 -11.59 29.92 5.49
C THR A 798 -10.23 29.30 5.75
N TRP A 799 -9.18 29.91 5.19
CA TRP A 799 -7.80 29.46 5.29
C TRP A 799 -6.82 30.61 5.59
N SER A 800 -5.65 30.40 6.20
CA SER A 800 -5.36 29.30 7.13
C SER A 800 -5.02 29.90 8.49
N LEU A 801 -5.48 29.23 9.53
CA LEU A 801 -5.09 29.51 10.91
C LEU A 801 -3.66 28.98 11.14
N GLU A 802 -2.83 29.75 11.84
CA GLU A 802 -1.48 29.33 12.26
C GLU A 802 -0.50 29.03 11.12
N ARG A 803 -0.74 29.62 9.93
CA ARG A 803 0.24 29.62 8.83
C ARG A 803 1.43 30.54 9.12
N SER A 804 1.19 31.65 9.81
CA SER A 804 2.22 32.63 10.17
C SER A 804 2.87 32.31 11.51
N GLY A 805 4.04 32.91 11.76
CA GLY A 805 4.72 32.79 13.03
C GLY A 805 3.97 33.47 14.20
N PRO A 806 4.54 33.44 15.41
CA PRO A 806 3.94 34.05 16.60
C PRO A 806 3.55 35.53 16.40
N LEU A 807 2.41 35.93 16.96
CA LEU A 807 1.78 37.23 16.73
C LEU A 807 2.36 38.39 17.57
N GLY A 808 3.33 38.11 18.47
CA GLY A 808 3.94 39.10 19.36
C GLY A 808 4.95 40.06 18.70
N GLU A 809 5.17 41.23 19.32
CA GLU A 809 6.19 42.26 18.96
C GLU A 809 6.05 42.91 17.57
N GLY A 810 4.84 43.29 17.17
CA GLY A 810 4.62 44.04 15.91
C GLY A 810 4.80 43.21 14.63
N LYS A 811 5.02 41.90 14.76
CA LYS A 811 5.18 40.95 13.65
C LYS A 811 3.89 40.73 12.84
N ALA A 812 2.72 41.06 13.41
CA ALA A 812 1.46 41.00 12.71
C ALA A 812 1.35 42.04 11.58
N ALA A 813 1.89 43.25 11.73
CA ALA A 813 1.62 44.37 10.81
C ALA A 813 2.18 44.19 9.38
N GLY A 814 3.15 43.29 9.19
CA GLY A 814 3.71 42.93 7.88
C GLY A 814 3.26 41.57 7.34
N ASP A 815 2.37 40.89 8.06
CA ASP A 815 1.89 39.55 7.74
C ASP A 815 0.60 39.58 6.91
N PHE A 816 0.48 38.67 5.94
CA PHE A 816 -0.70 38.60 5.07
C PHE A 816 -1.98 38.23 5.83
N TYR A 817 -1.92 37.27 6.75
CA TYR A 817 -3.10 36.72 7.44
C TYR A 817 -3.57 37.63 8.60
N TYR A 818 -2.63 38.27 9.29
CA TYR A 818 -2.91 39.01 10.51
C TYR A 818 -2.72 40.53 10.37
N GLY A 819 -2.00 41.02 9.36
CA GLY A 819 -1.73 42.44 9.12
C GLY A 819 -2.97 43.30 9.02
N PRO A 820 -3.97 42.94 8.18
CA PRO A 820 -5.22 43.68 8.10
C PRO A 820 -6.01 43.77 9.42
N LEU A 821 -5.69 42.88 10.37
CA LEU A 821 -6.34 42.76 11.67
C LEU A 821 -5.42 43.19 12.83
N ALA A 822 -4.22 43.70 12.54
CA ALA A 822 -3.19 43.97 13.55
C ALA A 822 -3.66 44.95 14.63
N GLY A 823 -4.59 45.86 14.32
CA GLY A 823 -5.21 46.76 15.31
C GLY A 823 -6.01 46.07 16.41
N ALA A 824 -6.41 44.81 16.21
CA ALA A 824 -7.13 44.00 17.19
C ALA A 824 -6.29 42.86 17.81
N ILE A 825 -5.05 42.68 17.35
CA ILE A 825 -4.16 41.57 17.75
C ILE A 825 -3.01 42.12 18.61
N LYS A 826 -2.89 41.62 19.83
CA LYS A 826 -1.85 41.99 20.80
C LYS A 826 -0.81 40.89 20.98
N GLY A 827 -1.20 39.63 20.75
CA GLY A 827 -0.29 38.49 20.81
C GLY A 827 -0.99 37.17 20.54
N ASP A 828 -0.28 36.08 20.82
CA ASP A 828 -0.72 34.72 20.50
C ASP A 828 -2.10 34.36 21.07
N GLY A 829 -2.46 34.84 22.27
CA GLY A 829 -3.77 34.57 22.85
C GLY A 829 -4.95 35.11 22.00
N ASP A 830 -4.74 36.11 21.15
CA ASP A 830 -5.80 36.63 20.27
C ASP A 830 -6.12 35.69 19.10
N VAL A 831 -5.35 34.61 18.88
CA VAL A 831 -5.72 33.53 17.95
C VAL A 831 -7.13 33.01 18.26
N TYR A 832 -7.48 32.75 19.53
CA TYR A 832 -8.83 32.30 19.86
C TYR A 832 -9.90 33.38 19.71
N ARG A 833 -9.55 34.67 19.82
CA ARG A 833 -10.51 35.74 19.53
C ARG A 833 -10.81 35.84 18.04
N LEU A 834 -9.82 35.57 17.20
CA LEU A 834 -10.01 35.47 15.75
C LEU A 834 -10.88 34.26 15.40
N VAL A 835 -10.58 33.09 15.94
CA VAL A 835 -11.39 31.87 15.75
C VAL A 835 -12.83 32.10 16.23
N ASP A 836 -13.01 32.76 17.38
CA ASP A 836 -14.32 33.08 17.93
C ASP A 836 -15.10 34.06 17.05
N ALA A 837 -14.46 35.13 16.55
CA ALA A 837 -15.09 36.06 15.63
C ALA A 837 -15.45 35.40 14.29
N LEU A 838 -14.59 34.52 13.75
CA LEU A 838 -14.90 33.75 12.55
C LEU A 838 -16.14 32.87 12.74
N TYR A 839 -16.29 32.25 13.90
CA TYR A 839 -17.46 31.42 14.18
C TYR A 839 -18.71 32.26 14.48
N GLN A 840 -18.65 33.20 15.42
CA GLN A 840 -19.83 33.95 15.89
C GLN A 840 -20.28 35.04 14.91
N GLU A 841 -19.35 35.86 14.42
CA GLU A 841 -19.69 36.98 13.54
C GLU A 841 -19.83 36.51 12.09
N VAL A 842 -18.93 35.65 11.64
CA VAL A 842 -18.86 35.18 10.25
C VAL A 842 -19.54 33.84 10.02
N GLY A 843 -19.82 33.02 11.04
CA GLY A 843 -20.52 31.75 10.83
C GLY A 843 -19.81 30.82 9.83
N VAL A 844 -18.47 30.78 9.86
CA VAL A 844 -17.72 29.88 8.98
C VAL A 844 -18.10 28.42 9.26
N GLY A 845 -18.30 27.63 8.20
CA GLY A 845 -18.65 26.21 8.25
C GLY A 845 -17.45 25.28 8.42
N GLY A 846 -16.23 25.80 8.31
CA GLY A 846 -14.98 25.08 8.53
C GLY A 846 -13.78 26.02 8.54
N LEU A 847 -12.70 25.58 9.18
CA LEU A 847 -11.46 26.34 9.35
C LEU A 847 -10.26 25.47 9.04
N PHE A 848 -9.53 25.83 7.98
CA PHE A 848 -8.22 25.28 7.68
C PHE A 848 -7.20 25.76 8.72
N SER A 849 -6.46 24.84 9.31
CA SER A 849 -5.41 25.13 10.29
C SER A 849 -4.15 24.33 10.01
N ASP A 850 -3.00 25.00 10.04
CA ASP A 850 -1.67 24.37 10.02
C ASP A 850 -1.39 23.63 11.36
N TRP A 851 -2.19 23.89 12.41
CA TRP A 851 -2.19 23.17 13.68
C TRP A 851 -3.62 22.84 14.13
N ALA A 852 -4.11 21.66 13.77
CA ALA A 852 -5.51 21.29 13.92
C ALA A 852 -6.00 21.37 15.37
N ALA A 853 -5.14 21.10 16.35
CA ALA A 853 -5.50 21.07 17.77
C ALA A 853 -6.18 22.36 18.25
N SER A 854 -5.74 23.52 17.78
CA SER A 854 -6.32 24.81 18.17
C SER A 854 -7.78 24.91 17.71
N SER A 855 -8.05 24.60 16.45
CA SER A 855 -9.41 24.59 15.89
C SER A 855 -10.29 23.49 16.50
N THR A 856 -9.75 22.30 16.77
CA THR A 856 -10.45 21.19 17.42
C THR A 856 -10.87 21.56 18.84
N TYR A 857 -9.97 22.15 19.62
CA TYR A 857 -10.22 22.56 20.99
C TYR A 857 -11.36 23.57 21.07
N TYR A 858 -11.30 24.61 20.24
CA TYR A 858 -12.37 25.60 20.15
C TYR A 858 -13.70 24.95 19.75
N ALA A 859 -13.70 24.11 18.71
CA ALA A 859 -14.91 23.47 18.21
C ALA A 859 -15.61 22.61 19.28
N ASN A 860 -14.85 21.81 20.03
CA ASN A 860 -15.38 20.97 21.10
C ASN A 860 -15.88 21.84 22.27
N CYS A 861 -15.10 22.82 22.73
CA CYS A 861 -15.46 23.66 23.86
C CYS A 861 -16.73 24.50 23.61
N MET A 862 -16.88 24.99 22.38
CA MET A 862 -18.01 25.81 21.96
C MET A 862 -19.19 24.99 21.41
N GLY A 863 -19.04 23.66 21.30
CA GLY A 863 -20.08 22.78 20.78
C GLY A 863 -20.42 23.06 19.31
N VAL A 864 -19.43 23.46 18.52
CA VAL A 864 -19.58 23.76 17.09
C VAL A 864 -20.04 22.50 16.36
N ARG A 865 -21.13 22.60 15.60
CA ARG A 865 -21.65 21.51 14.76
C ARG A 865 -21.60 21.95 13.32
N VAL A 866 -21.09 21.08 12.45
CA VAL A 866 -21.18 21.26 11.00
C VAL A 866 -22.53 20.67 10.57
N GLY A 867 -23.34 21.47 9.87
CA GLY A 867 -24.64 21.07 9.34
C GLY A 867 -24.58 20.05 8.21
#